data_AF-A0A0G0BNZ5-F1
#
_entry.id   AF-A0A0G0BNZ5-F1
#
_cell.length_a   1.000
_cell.length_b   1.000
_cell.length_c   1.000
_cell.angle_alpha   90.00
_cell.angle_beta   90.00
_cell.angle_gamma   90.00
#
_symmetry.space_group_name_H-M   'P 1'
#
loop_
_entity.id
_entity.type
_entity.pdbx_description
1 polymer ?
#
loop_
_entity_poly.entity_id
_entity_poly.type
_entity_poly.pdbx_seq_one_letter_code
_entity_poly.pdbx_strand_id
1 'polypeptide(L)'
;MKIQFKNRIISFLILLSLFVPLLSNAWIMVPSNNITIDLTTQGLEGNFHFTVKSQLLTCDQDGNNCQSSWVDYDQFDLQTQGLLATKTISLDQGNYMITQDELQGLNLQPITCISDFVPDIYTPWIHDSFIQQENGIAIYPAGVWENIVCSFNNKKVADKTPVLIVPGIMGTEMKNGSELLWPDILRMSYTIGDGFMDPLSFNKDLTPSNSSVSTGKVVENPDKLADYTEGLKKEFVDQGYIEGETLFTFPYDWRYGISGEFADGTTNVDLLKNKIEIILAQTGKDKIEIVAHSMGGILTKKYVIDNSANHKINKAIFVGVPNLGSPEVVKTLIQGDNMGIPFLSDSEVKKISENMPGAYDLIPSQTYYDSYGSFIKTIEYAGLTKIEKDLNYQETKSFLVNENNLNSTALTQAESLRSDNFDTYDIKSTGIDLYNIVGCKSSTMTKFIKSKNTNPLQTSVITYDIPETGNGDGTVPINSSNSVGASNGNTFYTIKTKHSDMLSGEGSKQEIVNLIAGTNLNTGNNVITKAVLDANPEKCELSGWWLKWFSPVTIEITDQSGNRSGIATDGSIQNQIPGASYDLIGDHKFIFIPNDENQTYTINFKGDDAGTYTLINSQITNGQTTKTESFINLSVTSQLTGTVNLPGVASQTTLTVKETPTSESQVIYPTPDDIIAPEVIIEFDPAKKDLKFTGKDNVSTSSEITNTDKDDTITLTDKAGNITEIKLKDKNRKITMKAEIKSIKYNGKLADTSKNKMAFLWLYDKNKNLKMLSQYVASKKDYNVLAVYNGKNTTLIGKDASGKILKTEKGLKILKVTTNNGDLNWSY
;
A
#
# COMPACT_ATOMS: atom_id res chain seq x y z
N MET A 1 78.90 101.21 -40.78
CA MET A 1 79.30 100.72 -42.12
C MET A 1 78.56 99.42 -42.40
N LYS A 2 78.16 99.22 -43.67
CA LYS A 2 77.58 98.04 -44.35
C LYS A 2 78.08 96.62 -43.98
N ILE A 3 77.18 95.62 -44.12
CA ILE A 3 77.27 94.30 -44.84
C ILE A 3 77.65 92.95 -44.13
N GLN A 4 76.73 91.96 -44.28
CA GLN A 4 76.78 90.46 -44.43
C GLN A 4 77.32 89.55 -43.27
N PHE A 5 76.89 88.30 -43.03
CA PHE A 5 76.42 87.18 -43.88
C PHE A 5 75.48 86.19 -43.10
N LYS A 6 74.67 85.41 -43.84
CA LYS A 6 73.56 84.51 -43.43
C LYS A 6 73.97 83.02 -43.36
N ASN A 7 73.53 82.29 -42.32
CA ASN A 7 73.00 80.89 -42.30
C ASN A 7 73.24 80.24 -40.92
N ARG A 8 72.17 79.67 -40.34
CA ARG A 8 72.04 78.88 -39.07
C ARG A 8 71.17 79.57 -38.01
N ILE A 9 69.84 79.47 -38.12
CA ILE A 9 68.83 79.45 -37.02
C ILE A 9 67.54 78.86 -37.64
N ILE A 10 67.47 77.54 -37.83
CA ILE A 10 66.20 76.81 -38.14
C ILE A 10 66.00 75.63 -37.15
N SER A 11 66.80 75.53 -36.08
CA SER A 11 66.70 74.43 -35.10
C SER A 11 66.28 74.88 -33.69
N PHE A 12 65.79 76.12 -33.53
CA PHE A 12 65.33 76.65 -32.23
C PHE A 12 63.84 77.07 -32.22
N LEU A 13 63.10 76.83 -33.33
CA LEU A 13 61.68 77.20 -33.48
C LEU A 13 60.71 75.99 -33.37
N ILE A 14 61.20 74.78 -33.09
CA ILE A 14 60.38 73.56 -32.93
C ILE A 14 60.12 73.19 -31.45
N LEU A 15 60.77 73.85 -30.49
CA LEU A 15 60.65 73.48 -29.05
C LEU A 15 59.83 74.45 -28.18
N LEU A 16 59.13 75.44 -28.76
CA LEU A 16 58.34 76.42 -28.00
C LEU A 16 56.88 76.57 -28.51
N SER A 17 56.29 75.50 -29.04
CA SER A 17 54.84 75.39 -29.25
C SER A 17 54.19 74.32 -28.37
N LEU A 18 54.91 73.82 -27.37
CA LEU A 18 54.46 72.74 -26.46
C LEU A 18 53.66 73.21 -25.23
N PHE A 19 53.31 74.50 -25.11
CA PHE A 19 52.47 74.98 -24.00
C PHE A 19 51.54 76.12 -24.43
N VAL A 20 50.45 75.78 -25.11
CA VAL A 20 49.19 76.53 -25.02
C VAL A 20 48.04 75.51 -25.00
N PRO A 21 47.24 75.42 -23.92
CA PRO A 21 46.05 74.57 -23.90
C PRO A 21 44.97 75.26 -24.74
N LEU A 22 44.73 74.77 -25.95
CA LEU A 22 43.46 75.03 -26.63
C LEU A 22 42.43 74.07 -26.04
N LEU A 23 41.72 74.56 -25.03
CA LEU A 23 40.41 74.05 -24.64
C LEU A 23 39.47 74.18 -25.85
N SER A 24 39.37 73.14 -26.66
CA SER A 24 38.15 72.88 -27.42
C SER A 24 37.35 71.85 -26.62
N ASN A 25 36.27 72.30 -25.98
CA ASN A 25 35.22 71.44 -25.46
C ASN A 25 34.45 70.79 -26.62
N ALA A 26 35.12 69.96 -27.40
CA ALA A 26 34.43 68.95 -28.18
C ALA A 26 34.00 67.88 -27.16
N TRP A 27 32.74 67.98 -26.72
CA TRP A 27 32.08 66.85 -26.09
C TRP A 27 32.09 65.72 -27.11
N ILE A 28 33.01 64.77 -26.96
CA ILE A 28 32.84 63.47 -27.58
C ILE A 28 31.65 62.86 -26.83
N MET A 29 30.47 62.91 -27.43
CA MET A 29 29.38 62.04 -26.98
C MET A 29 29.91 60.62 -27.16
N VAL A 30 30.21 59.95 -26.06
CA VAL A 30 30.45 58.51 -26.07
C VAL A 30 29.08 57.91 -26.45
N PRO A 31 28.96 57.20 -27.59
CA PRO A 31 27.71 56.53 -27.92
C PRO A 31 27.44 55.47 -26.83
N SER A 32 26.20 55.40 -26.37
CA SER A 32 25.72 54.39 -25.42
C SER A 32 25.19 53.18 -26.19
N ASN A 33 25.26 51.98 -25.61
CA ASN A 33 24.42 50.87 -26.06
C ASN A 33 22.96 51.24 -25.77
N ASN A 34 22.05 50.90 -26.67
CA ASN A 34 20.62 51.10 -26.41
C ASN A 34 19.96 49.75 -26.24
N ILE A 35 19.21 49.58 -25.16
CA ILE A 35 18.32 48.44 -25.01
C ILE A 35 16.89 48.92 -25.12
N THR A 36 16.20 48.44 -26.15
CA THR A 36 14.77 48.61 -26.35
C THR A 36 14.06 47.41 -25.76
N ILE A 37 13.13 47.67 -24.85
CA ILE A 37 12.24 46.69 -24.25
C ILE A 37 10.91 46.83 -24.96
N ASP A 38 10.53 45.80 -25.71
CA ASP A 38 9.22 45.67 -26.33
C ASP A 38 8.34 44.78 -25.47
N LEU A 39 7.41 45.38 -24.75
CA LEU A 39 6.44 44.70 -23.93
C LEU A 39 5.16 44.47 -24.74
N THR A 40 4.72 43.22 -24.82
CA THR A 40 3.42 42.87 -25.38
C THR A 40 2.58 42.12 -24.36
N THR A 41 1.27 42.32 -24.38
CA THR A 41 0.32 41.48 -23.65
C THR A 41 -0.64 40.77 -24.60
N GLN A 42 -1.23 39.64 -24.19
CA GLN A 42 -2.30 38.99 -24.94
C GLN A 42 -3.53 38.89 -24.06
N GLY A 43 -4.54 39.72 -24.32
CA GLY A 43 -5.87 39.60 -23.72
C GLY A 43 -6.11 40.32 -22.39
N LEU A 44 -5.10 40.94 -21.77
CA LEU A 44 -5.24 41.80 -20.59
C LEU A 44 -4.20 42.93 -20.62
N GLU A 45 -4.62 44.17 -20.34
CA GLU A 45 -3.71 45.32 -20.17
C GLU A 45 -3.06 45.26 -18.78
N GLY A 46 -1.84 45.80 -18.64
CA GLY A 46 -1.09 45.75 -17.39
C GLY A 46 -0.13 46.91 -17.19
N ASN A 47 0.23 47.18 -15.93
CA ASN A 47 1.34 48.03 -15.57
C ASN A 47 2.45 47.16 -14.97
N PHE A 48 3.61 47.14 -15.61
CA PHE A 48 4.68 46.21 -15.32
C PHE A 48 5.89 46.96 -14.77
N HIS A 49 6.37 46.54 -13.61
CA HIS A 49 7.59 47.08 -13.04
C HIS A 49 8.81 46.34 -13.61
N PHE A 50 9.82 47.08 -14.01
CA PHE A 50 11.08 46.56 -14.53
C PHE A 50 12.24 47.05 -13.68
N THR A 51 13.19 46.14 -13.41
CA THR A 51 14.48 46.47 -12.80
C THR A 51 15.60 46.11 -13.77
N VAL A 52 16.50 47.06 -14.01
CA VAL A 52 17.73 46.89 -14.79
C VAL A 52 18.90 46.88 -13.83
N LYS A 53 19.75 45.85 -13.91
CA LYS A 53 20.98 45.73 -13.13
C LYS A 53 22.18 45.74 -14.05
N SER A 54 23.28 46.38 -13.62
CA SER A 54 24.58 46.30 -14.29
C SER A 54 25.52 45.38 -13.53
N GLN A 55 26.39 44.68 -14.24
CA GLN A 55 27.42 43.86 -13.61
C GLN A 55 28.61 44.72 -13.16
N LEU A 56 28.88 44.76 -11.87
CA LEU A 56 30.03 45.43 -11.28
C LEU A 56 31.13 44.42 -10.95
N LEU A 57 32.37 44.71 -11.36
CA LEU A 57 33.54 43.91 -11.02
C LEU A 57 34.29 44.58 -9.86
N THR A 58 34.30 43.96 -8.69
CA THR A 58 35.05 44.44 -7.52
C THR A 58 36.30 43.58 -7.32
N CYS A 59 37.47 44.22 -7.37
CA CYS A 59 38.75 43.55 -7.17
C CYS A 59 39.40 43.94 -5.83
N ASP A 60 40.22 43.05 -5.28
CA ASP A 60 41.11 43.38 -4.16
C ASP A 60 42.14 44.47 -4.54
N GLN A 61 42.84 45.04 -3.55
CA GLN A 61 43.75 46.17 -3.74
C GLN A 61 44.92 45.87 -4.69
N ASP A 62 45.24 44.60 -4.89
CA ASP A 62 46.30 44.13 -5.78
C ASP A 62 45.78 43.74 -7.18
N GLY A 63 44.45 43.77 -7.40
CA GLY A 63 43.80 43.42 -8.66
C GLY A 63 43.81 41.93 -9.01
N ASN A 64 44.15 41.06 -8.06
CA ASN A 64 44.39 39.63 -8.28
C ASN A 64 43.16 38.77 -8.01
N ASN A 65 42.25 39.21 -7.13
CA ASN A 65 40.95 38.57 -6.93
C ASN A 65 39.83 39.55 -7.25
N CYS A 66 39.13 39.31 -8.37
CA CYS A 66 37.96 40.06 -8.78
C CYS A 66 36.70 39.19 -8.63
N GLN A 67 35.67 39.73 -7.96
CA GLN A 67 34.34 39.14 -7.89
C GLN A 67 33.35 40.03 -8.65
N SER A 68 32.46 39.39 -9.43
CA SER A 68 31.37 40.09 -10.09
C SER A 68 30.11 40.06 -9.24
N SER A 69 29.42 41.19 -9.14
CA SER A 69 28.09 41.29 -8.52
C SER A 69 27.13 42.06 -9.42
N TRP A 70 25.83 41.79 -9.30
CA TRP A 70 24.79 42.56 -9.97
C TRP A 70 24.33 43.70 -9.06
N VAL A 71 24.34 44.93 -9.57
CA VAL A 71 23.90 46.12 -8.84
C VAL A 71 22.80 46.83 -9.63
N ASP A 72 21.79 47.34 -8.93
CA ASP A 72 20.67 48.04 -9.56
C ASP A 72 21.18 49.29 -10.31
N TYR A 73 20.72 49.45 -11.56
CA TYR A 73 21.13 50.50 -12.49
C TYR A 73 19.96 51.44 -12.82
N ASP A 74 18.78 50.90 -13.16
CA ASP A 74 17.56 51.67 -13.42
C ASP A 74 16.30 50.87 -13.02
N GLN A 75 15.22 51.57 -12.73
CA GLN A 75 13.90 50.99 -12.42
C GLN A 75 12.79 51.85 -13.01
N PHE A 76 11.77 51.21 -13.59
CA PHE A 76 10.65 51.93 -14.20
C PHE A 76 9.43 51.05 -14.38
N ASP A 77 8.29 51.71 -14.58
CA ASP A 77 7.04 51.06 -14.94
C ASP A 77 6.74 51.24 -16.44
N LEU A 78 6.19 50.20 -17.06
CA LEU A 78 5.68 50.19 -18.43
C LEU A 78 4.21 49.78 -18.41
N GLN A 79 3.33 50.70 -18.82
CA GLN A 79 1.90 50.43 -18.96
C GLN A 79 1.55 50.11 -20.42
N THR A 80 0.94 48.95 -20.66
CA THR A 80 0.46 48.58 -21.99
C THR A 80 -0.77 49.40 -22.39
N GLN A 81 -0.81 49.81 -23.66
CA GLN A 81 -1.97 50.44 -24.30
C GLN A 81 -2.19 49.80 -25.67
N GLY A 82 -3.37 49.21 -25.88
CA GLY A 82 -3.60 48.39 -27.07
C GLY A 82 -2.75 47.11 -27.04
N LEU A 83 -2.46 46.59 -25.84
CA LEU A 83 -1.67 45.40 -25.58
C LEU A 83 -0.16 45.50 -25.91
N LEU A 84 0.37 46.71 -26.07
CA LEU A 84 1.78 46.96 -26.39
C LEU A 84 2.32 48.13 -25.55
N ALA A 85 3.60 48.08 -25.21
CA ALA A 85 4.37 49.23 -24.74
C ALA A 85 5.85 49.04 -25.08
N THR A 86 6.58 50.13 -25.28
CA THR A 86 8.02 50.07 -25.58
C THR A 86 8.75 51.12 -24.75
N LYS A 87 9.92 50.77 -24.22
CA LYS A 87 10.87 51.73 -23.63
C LYS A 87 12.26 51.46 -24.17
N THR A 88 12.97 52.52 -24.55
CA THR A 88 14.41 52.43 -24.87
C THR A 88 15.21 53.07 -23.75
N ILE A 89 16.28 52.40 -23.33
CA ILE A 89 17.19 52.83 -22.27
C ILE A 89 18.58 52.87 -22.87
N SER A 90 19.26 54.00 -22.67
CA SER A 90 20.66 54.15 -23.04
C SER A 90 21.53 53.72 -21.88
N LEU A 91 22.47 52.82 -22.15
CA LEU A 91 23.32 52.14 -21.18
C LEU A 91 24.80 52.36 -21.53
N ASP A 92 25.62 52.40 -20.50
CA ASP A 92 27.08 52.39 -20.67
C ASP A 92 27.57 51.03 -21.23
N GLN A 93 28.86 50.94 -21.54
CA GLN A 93 29.42 49.66 -21.96
C GLN A 93 29.51 48.70 -20.76
N GLY A 94 28.85 47.55 -20.84
CA GLY A 94 28.86 46.55 -19.79
C GLY A 94 27.85 45.43 -20.00
N ASN A 95 27.78 44.52 -19.02
CA ASN A 95 26.78 43.44 -18.98
C ASN A 95 25.58 43.88 -18.14
N TYR A 96 24.39 43.52 -18.60
CA TYR A 96 23.13 43.96 -18.00
C TYR A 96 22.20 42.80 -17.71
N MET A 97 21.32 42.98 -16.73
CA MET A 97 20.22 42.06 -16.45
C MET A 97 18.94 42.85 -16.33
N ILE A 98 17.90 42.46 -17.05
CA ILE A 98 16.59 43.11 -17.03
C ILE A 98 15.59 42.11 -16.49
N THR A 99 14.91 42.46 -15.40
CA THR A 99 13.86 41.64 -14.78
C THR A 99 12.52 42.38 -14.83
N GLN A 100 11.44 41.64 -15.00
CA GLN A 100 10.07 42.13 -14.96
C GLN A 100 9.37 41.52 -13.73
N ASP A 101 8.65 42.33 -12.97
CA ASP A 101 7.80 41.83 -11.91
C ASP A 101 6.59 41.06 -12.49
N GLU A 102 6.13 40.04 -11.78
CA GLU A 102 4.94 39.29 -12.17
C GLU A 102 3.68 40.14 -12.00
N LEU A 103 2.76 40.02 -12.97
CA LEU A 103 1.48 40.70 -12.92
C LEU A 103 0.34 39.69 -12.87
N GLN A 104 -0.54 39.83 -11.88
CA GLN A 104 -1.65 38.91 -11.62
C GLN A 104 -2.51 38.67 -12.88
N GLY A 105 -2.69 37.39 -13.25
CA GLY A 105 -3.50 36.96 -14.40
C GLY A 105 -2.78 36.98 -15.75
N LEU A 106 -1.48 37.33 -15.79
CA LEU A 106 -0.63 37.34 -16.96
C LEU A 106 0.65 36.51 -16.70
N ASN A 107 1.07 35.71 -17.68
CA ASN A 107 2.27 34.89 -17.60
C ASN A 107 3.33 35.36 -18.60
N LEU A 108 4.53 35.65 -18.12
CA LEU A 108 5.67 36.04 -18.95
C LEU A 108 6.15 34.84 -19.77
N GLN A 109 6.17 35.00 -21.08
CA GLN A 109 6.72 34.03 -22.03
C GLN A 109 8.25 34.22 -22.15
N PRO A 110 8.99 33.22 -22.68
CA PRO A 110 10.43 33.34 -22.88
C PRO A 110 10.81 34.62 -23.61
N ILE A 111 11.75 35.38 -23.04
CA ILE A 111 12.15 36.69 -23.55
C ILE A 111 13.03 36.48 -24.77
N THR A 112 12.74 37.16 -25.87
CA THR A 112 13.58 37.07 -27.08
C THR A 112 14.33 38.38 -27.25
N CYS A 113 15.67 38.32 -27.30
CA CYS A 113 16.49 39.49 -27.61
C CYS A 113 17.15 39.32 -28.99
N ILE A 114 17.23 40.41 -29.74
CA ILE A 114 17.98 40.54 -30.99
C ILE A 114 18.86 41.78 -30.91
N SER A 115 20.04 41.73 -31.51
CA SER A 115 20.94 42.89 -31.63
C SER A 115 21.21 43.20 -33.10
N ASP A 116 21.68 44.43 -33.35
CA ASP A 116 22.21 44.83 -34.65
C ASP A 116 23.73 44.57 -34.80
N PHE A 117 24.33 43.83 -33.87
CA PHE A 117 25.76 43.49 -33.91
C PHE A 117 26.09 42.62 -35.13
N VAL A 118 27.15 43.01 -35.85
CA VAL A 118 27.72 42.25 -36.96
C VAL A 118 29.19 41.96 -36.65
N PRO A 119 29.58 40.68 -36.50
CA PRO A 119 30.97 40.33 -36.24
C PRO A 119 31.87 40.72 -37.41
N ASP A 120 33.08 41.22 -37.12
CA ASP A 120 34.08 41.49 -38.16
C ASP A 120 34.59 40.16 -38.78
N ILE A 121 35.02 40.23 -40.04
CA ILE A 121 35.52 39.11 -40.85
C ILE A 121 36.72 38.38 -40.21
N TYR A 122 37.44 39.06 -39.30
CA TYR A 122 38.58 38.51 -38.57
C TYR A 122 38.21 37.87 -37.22
N THR A 123 37.00 38.11 -36.70
CA THR A 123 36.51 37.56 -35.43
C THR A 123 35.07 37.02 -35.56
N PRO A 124 34.81 36.07 -36.49
CA PRO A 124 33.45 35.60 -36.78
C PRO A 124 32.82 34.78 -35.64
N TRP A 125 33.58 34.43 -34.60
CA TRP A 125 33.14 33.69 -33.42
C TRP A 125 32.68 34.57 -32.25
N ILE A 126 32.81 35.90 -32.36
CA ILE A 126 32.31 36.84 -31.35
C ILE A 126 30.83 37.07 -31.62
N HIS A 127 29.96 36.86 -30.63
CA HIS A 127 28.51 37.06 -30.71
C HIS A 127 27.97 37.51 -29.34
N ASP A 128 26.85 38.22 -29.34
CA ASP A 128 26.13 38.52 -28.12
C ASP A 128 25.61 37.26 -27.45
N SER A 129 25.55 37.28 -26.13
CA SER A 129 24.95 36.20 -25.35
C SER A 129 23.77 36.73 -24.55
N PHE A 130 22.61 36.08 -24.74
CA PHE A 130 21.38 36.37 -24.00
C PHE A 130 21.01 35.13 -23.18
N ILE A 131 21.04 35.25 -21.86
CA ILE A 131 20.83 34.13 -20.94
C ILE A 131 19.52 34.36 -20.18
N GLN A 132 18.54 33.47 -20.39
CA GLN A 132 17.26 33.51 -19.67
C GLN A 132 17.48 33.44 -18.16
N GLN A 133 16.70 34.23 -17.43
CA GLN A 133 16.57 34.20 -15.98
C GLN A 133 15.11 33.87 -15.63
N GLU A 134 14.83 33.55 -14.37
CA GLU A 134 13.50 33.16 -13.90
C GLU A 134 12.40 34.18 -14.25
N ASN A 135 12.70 35.47 -14.14
CA ASN A 135 11.78 36.59 -14.45
C ASN A 135 12.43 37.66 -15.34
N GLY A 136 13.45 37.29 -16.14
CA GLY A 136 14.27 38.28 -16.82
C GLY A 136 15.28 37.70 -17.80
N ILE A 137 16.18 38.56 -18.27
CA ILE A 137 17.22 38.19 -19.22
C ILE A 137 18.53 38.88 -18.87
N ALA A 138 19.61 38.11 -18.83
CA ALA A 138 20.97 38.63 -18.75
C ALA A 138 21.54 38.81 -20.16
N ILE A 139 22.19 39.93 -20.38
CA ILE A 139 22.61 40.46 -21.67
C ILE A 139 24.11 40.72 -21.58
N TYR A 140 24.87 40.04 -22.44
CA TYR A 140 26.32 40.17 -22.59
C TYR A 140 26.63 40.64 -24.01
N PRO A 141 26.67 41.96 -24.23
CA PRO A 141 26.98 42.53 -25.55
C PRO A 141 28.44 42.26 -25.92
N ALA A 142 28.68 41.94 -27.18
CA ALA A 142 29.96 41.51 -27.70
C ALA A 142 30.75 42.63 -28.38
N GLY A 143 30.08 43.65 -28.88
CA GLY A 143 30.70 44.86 -29.41
C GLY A 143 30.32 46.12 -28.65
N VAL A 144 30.64 47.24 -29.28
CA VAL A 144 30.48 48.59 -28.74
C VAL A 144 29.49 49.34 -29.61
N TRP A 145 28.49 49.97 -29.00
CA TRP A 145 27.50 50.85 -29.62
C TRP A 145 26.43 50.11 -30.44
N GLU A 146 25.74 49.18 -29.78
CA GLU A 146 24.72 48.33 -30.39
C GLU A 146 23.32 48.67 -29.89
N ASN A 147 22.32 48.41 -30.73
CA ASN A 147 20.91 48.43 -30.37
C ASN A 147 20.42 47.00 -30.16
N ILE A 148 20.01 46.70 -28.94
CA ILE A 148 19.46 45.41 -28.55
C ILE A 148 17.96 45.60 -28.31
N VAL A 149 17.13 44.81 -28.97
CA VAL A 149 15.67 44.78 -28.76
C VAL A 149 15.32 43.49 -28.04
N CYS A 150 14.77 43.60 -26.83
CA CYS A 150 14.29 42.49 -26.03
C CYS A 150 12.76 42.51 -25.93
N SER A 151 12.11 41.47 -26.43
CA SER A 151 10.66 41.31 -26.42
C SER A 151 10.20 40.53 -25.18
N PHE A 152 9.47 41.21 -24.31
CA PHE A 152 8.78 40.67 -23.14
C PHE A 152 7.31 40.43 -23.50
N ASN A 153 6.93 39.17 -23.73
CA ASN A 153 5.57 38.83 -24.13
C ASN A 153 4.81 38.25 -22.93
N ASN A 154 3.69 38.85 -22.54
CA ASN A 154 2.89 38.42 -21.40
C ASN A 154 1.52 37.90 -21.88
N LYS A 155 1.20 36.63 -21.63
CA LYS A 155 -0.03 36.01 -22.11
C LYS A 155 -1.06 35.91 -21.00
N LYS A 156 -2.32 36.26 -21.26
CA LYS A 156 -3.41 36.08 -20.29
C LYS A 156 -3.57 34.60 -19.97
N VAL A 157 -3.58 34.29 -18.67
CA VAL A 157 -3.81 32.94 -18.16
C VAL A 157 -5.21 32.48 -18.58
N ALA A 158 -5.34 31.21 -19.01
CA ALA A 158 -6.62 30.66 -19.45
C ALA A 158 -7.72 30.80 -18.37
N ASP A 159 -8.94 31.11 -18.78
CA ASP A 159 -10.08 31.37 -17.86
C ASP A 159 -10.69 30.06 -17.32
N LYS A 160 -9.88 29.29 -16.59
CA LYS A 160 -10.27 28.09 -15.86
C LYS A 160 -9.97 28.30 -14.37
N THR A 161 -10.74 27.67 -13.49
CA THR A 161 -10.34 27.59 -12.08
C THR A 161 -9.07 26.74 -11.98
N PRO A 162 -8.02 27.19 -11.26
CA PRO A 162 -6.76 26.46 -11.19
C PRO A 162 -6.96 25.14 -10.45
N VAL A 163 -6.32 24.08 -10.94
CA VAL A 163 -6.37 22.74 -10.34
C VAL A 163 -5.01 22.40 -9.78
N LEU A 164 -4.96 21.97 -8.53
CA LEU A 164 -3.74 21.49 -7.89
C LEU A 164 -3.85 19.99 -7.61
N ILE A 165 -2.94 19.20 -8.19
CA ILE A 165 -2.76 17.79 -7.88
C ILE A 165 -1.81 17.65 -6.69
N VAL A 166 -2.31 17.09 -5.60
CA VAL A 166 -1.55 16.78 -4.38
C VAL A 166 -1.30 15.27 -4.33
N PRO A 167 -0.05 14.82 -4.54
CA PRO A 167 0.27 13.40 -4.59
C PRO A 167 0.22 12.75 -3.20
N GLY A 168 0.30 11.43 -3.16
CA GLY A 168 0.41 10.63 -1.95
C GLY A 168 1.85 10.37 -1.51
N ILE A 169 2.00 9.46 -0.55
CA ILE A 169 3.32 8.96 -0.16
C ILE A 169 4.02 8.36 -1.39
N MET A 170 5.33 8.62 -1.53
CA MET A 170 6.12 8.20 -2.70
C MET A 170 5.65 8.78 -4.05
N GLY A 171 4.72 9.74 -4.07
CA GLY A 171 4.23 10.35 -5.31
C GLY A 171 5.06 11.52 -5.84
N THR A 172 6.21 11.81 -5.21
CA THR A 172 7.18 12.85 -5.65
C THR A 172 8.53 12.22 -5.89
N GLU A 173 9.21 12.60 -6.97
CA GLU A 173 10.61 12.23 -7.21
C GLU A 173 11.51 12.69 -6.05
N MET A 174 12.47 11.87 -5.65
CA MET A 174 13.49 12.23 -4.66
C MET A 174 14.88 12.14 -5.28
N LYS A 175 15.72 13.14 -5.05
CA LYS A 175 17.05 13.27 -5.67
C LYS A 175 18.12 13.57 -4.63
N ASN A 176 19.36 13.19 -4.91
CA ASN A 176 20.54 13.64 -4.20
C ASN A 176 21.49 14.32 -5.20
N GLY A 177 21.46 15.64 -5.25
CA GLY A 177 22.07 16.39 -6.36
C GLY A 177 21.39 16.03 -7.69
N SER A 178 22.15 15.50 -8.65
CA SER A 178 21.62 15.05 -9.94
C SER A 178 21.17 13.59 -9.96
N GLU A 179 21.47 12.81 -8.91
CA GLU A 179 21.09 11.40 -8.83
C GLU A 179 19.62 11.25 -8.47
N LEU A 180 18.86 10.51 -9.29
CA LEU A 180 17.49 10.11 -8.97
C LEU A 180 17.52 8.93 -8.00
N LEU A 181 16.96 9.13 -6.81
CA LEU A 181 16.81 8.08 -5.80
C LEU A 181 15.44 7.41 -5.89
N TRP A 182 14.42 8.17 -6.29
CA TRP A 182 13.06 7.66 -6.41
C TRP A 182 12.26 8.43 -7.47
N PRO A 183 11.42 7.76 -8.29
CA PRO A 183 11.47 6.33 -8.62
C PRO A 183 12.45 6.09 -9.78
N ASP A 184 13.44 5.20 -9.59
CA ASP A 184 14.37 4.74 -10.63
C ASP A 184 14.15 3.24 -10.90
N ILE A 185 13.02 2.93 -11.57
CA ILE A 185 12.54 1.55 -11.75
C ILE A 185 13.52 0.71 -12.58
N LEU A 186 14.13 1.33 -13.61
CA LEU A 186 15.20 0.67 -14.36
C LEU A 186 16.37 0.29 -13.46
N ARG A 187 16.85 1.18 -12.59
CA ARG A 187 17.94 0.84 -11.66
C ARG A 187 17.57 -0.25 -10.67
N MET A 188 16.34 -0.26 -10.17
CA MET A 188 15.82 -1.32 -9.30
C MET A 188 15.90 -2.69 -9.99
N SER A 189 15.59 -2.77 -11.29
CA SER A 189 15.58 -4.03 -12.05
C SER A 189 16.95 -4.74 -12.15
N TYR A 190 18.06 -4.05 -11.89
CA TYR A 190 19.40 -4.64 -11.92
C TYR A 190 20.24 -4.40 -10.65
N THR A 191 19.69 -3.70 -9.65
CA THR A 191 20.37 -3.44 -8.37
C THR A 191 19.77 -4.30 -7.28
N ILE A 192 20.46 -5.36 -6.87
CA ILE A 192 19.96 -6.24 -5.82
C ILE A 192 19.84 -5.46 -4.51
N GLY A 193 18.62 -5.38 -3.99
CA GLY A 193 18.32 -4.83 -2.68
C GLY A 193 18.27 -3.30 -2.61
N ASP A 194 18.33 -2.59 -3.73
CA ASP A 194 18.05 -1.14 -3.84
C ASP A 194 18.82 -0.18 -2.91
N GLY A 195 19.97 -0.57 -2.36
CA GLY A 195 20.74 0.25 -1.41
C GLY A 195 21.25 1.61 -1.91
N PHE A 196 20.97 1.97 -3.17
CA PHE A 196 21.14 3.35 -3.62
C PHE A 196 20.10 4.29 -3.01
N MET A 197 18.97 3.77 -2.53
CA MET A 197 17.90 4.51 -1.86
C MET A 197 18.21 4.82 -0.39
N ASP A 198 19.30 4.30 0.17
CA ASP A 198 19.81 4.56 1.53
C ASP A 198 19.69 6.03 2.00
N PRO A 199 20.02 7.05 1.17
CA PRO A 199 19.92 8.45 1.57
C PRO A 199 18.49 8.92 1.90
N LEU A 200 17.47 8.17 1.50
CA LEU A 200 16.07 8.47 1.82
C LEU A 200 15.73 8.18 3.29
N SER A 201 16.54 7.41 4.01
CA SER A 201 16.29 7.04 5.40
C SER A 201 16.32 8.21 6.39
N PHE A 202 15.74 7.99 7.56
CA PHE A 202 15.76 8.90 8.70
C PHE A 202 16.51 8.26 9.88
N ASN A 203 17.17 9.10 10.66
CA ASN A 203 17.77 8.73 11.94
C ASN A 203 16.68 8.53 13.01
N LYS A 204 17.05 7.90 14.13
CA LYS A 204 16.12 7.62 15.24
C LYS A 204 15.52 8.88 15.88
N ASP A 205 16.18 10.02 15.76
CA ASP A 205 15.70 11.33 16.22
C ASP A 205 14.79 12.03 15.18
N LEU A 206 14.40 11.34 14.11
CA LEU A 206 13.56 11.82 13.02
C LEU A 206 14.20 12.93 12.18
N THR A 207 15.53 13.04 12.20
CA THR A 207 16.27 13.85 11.25
C THR A 207 16.61 13.03 10.00
N PRO A 208 16.67 13.64 8.79
CA PRO A 208 17.06 12.92 7.59
C PRO A 208 18.51 12.42 7.71
N SER A 209 18.79 11.19 7.28
CA SER A 209 20.15 10.66 7.29
C SER A 209 21.07 11.39 6.29
N ASN A 210 20.47 11.92 5.21
CA ASN A 210 21.11 12.81 4.25
C ASN A 210 20.24 14.06 4.03
N SER A 211 20.74 15.22 4.49
CA SER A 211 20.07 16.51 4.34
C SER A 211 20.18 17.12 2.94
N SER A 212 20.97 16.53 2.04
CA SER A 212 21.08 16.97 0.65
C SER A 212 19.99 16.39 -0.26
N VAL A 213 19.14 15.51 0.28
CA VAL A 213 18.00 14.97 -0.46
C VAL A 213 16.98 16.07 -0.71
N SER A 214 16.55 16.20 -1.97
CA SER A 214 15.58 17.19 -2.42
C SER A 214 14.47 16.57 -3.27
N THR A 215 13.38 17.31 -3.44
CA THR A 215 12.26 16.89 -4.27
C THR A 215 12.51 17.21 -5.76
N GLY A 216 12.02 16.34 -6.63
CA GLY A 216 11.88 16.59 -8.07
C GLY A 216 10.42 16.93 -8.42
N LYS A 217 9.94 16.41 -9.56
CA LYS A 217 8.53 16.57 -9.96
C LYS A 217 7.64 15.52 -9.29
N VAL A 218 6.32 15.73 -9.35
CA VAL A 218 5.36 14.66 -9.06
C VAL A 218 5.59 13.52 -10.06
N VAL A 219 5.53 12.28 -9.58
CA VAL A 219 5.77 11.09 -10.39
C VAL A 219 4.75 11.05 -11.53
N GLU A 220 5.23 10.82 -12.75
CA GLU A 220 4.37 10.69 -13.93
C GLU A 220 4.21 9.21 -14.28
N ASN A 221 4.81 8.75 -15.37
CA ASN A 221 4.80 7.36 -15.79
C ASN A 221 6.23 6.82 -15.90
N PRO A 222 6.93 6.62 -14.76
CA PRO A 222 8.32 6.18 -14.74
C PRO A 222 8.51 4.93 -15.59
N ASP A 223 9.42 5.03 -16.56
CA ASP A 223 9.79 3.99 -17.51
C ASP A 223 8.62 3.37 -18.31
N LYS A 224 7.46 4.02 -18.33
CA LYS A 224 6.19 3.50 -18.90
C LYS A 224 5.70 2.22 -18.24
N LEU A 225 6.11 1.97 -17.00
CA LEU A 225 5.79 0.76 -16.25
C LEU A 225 4.72 0.98 -15.19
N ALA A 226 4.48 2.23 -14.76
CA ALA A 226 3.50 2.58 -13.75
C ALA A 226 3.00 4.02 -13.94
N ASP A 227 1.81 4.21 -14.50
CA ASP A 227 1.24 5.55 -14.73
C ASP A 227 0.60 6.10 -13.45
N TYR A 228 1.32 6.99 -12.76
CA TYR A 228 0.84 7.68 -11.57
C TYR A 228 -0.03 8.90 -11.96
N THR A 229 0.53 9.89 -12.67
CA THR A 229 -0.20 11.13 -13.02
C THR A 229 -0.19 11.53 -14.50
N GLU A 230 0.56 10.83 -15.36
CA GLU A 230 0.71 11.24 -16.77
C GLU A 230 -0.65 11.21 -17.49
N GLY A 231 -1.39 10.10 -17.34
CA GLY A 231 -2.71 9.94 -17.93
C GLY A 231 -3.71 10.99 -17.45
N LEU A 232 -3.71 11.32 -16.15
CA LEU A 232 -4.59 12.35 -15.60
C LEU A 232 -4.27 13.75 -16.15
N LYS A 233 -2.99 14.12 -16.15
CA LYS A 233 -2.54 15.42 -16.68
C LYS A 233 -2.92 15.57 -18.14
N LYS A 234 -2.72 14.51 -18.93
CA LYS A 234 -3.12 14.48 -20.33
C LYS A 234 -4.64 14.69 -20.50
N GLU A 235 -5.46 14.00 -19.73
CA GLU A 235 -6.92 14.13 -19.79
C GLU A 235 -7.36 15.58 -19.46
N PHE A 236 -6.73 16.23 -18.48
CA PHE A 236 -6.96 17.66 -18.21
C PHE A 236 -6.55 18.58 -19.36
N VAL A 237 -5.38 18.35 -19.95
CA VAL A 237 -4.88 19.12 -21.10
C VAL A 237 -5.83 18.97 -22.30
N ASP A 238 -6.36 17.78 -22.54
CA ASP A 238 -7.35 17.52 -23.58
C ASP A 238 -8.68 18.28 -23.32
N GLN A 239 -8.97 18.67 -22.07
CA GLN A 239 -10.10 19.55 -21.69
C GLN A 239 -9.75 21.05 -21.60
N GLY A 240 -8.57 21.43 -22.11
CA GLY A 240 -8.12 22.82 -22.24
C GLY A 240 -7.50 23.41 -20.97
N TYR A 241 -7.04 22.57 -20.04
CA TYR A 241 -6.13 23.01 -18.98
C TYR A 241 -4.70 23.11 -19.51
N ILE A 242 -3.90 24.00 -18.92
CA ILE A 242 -2.50 24.22 -19.33
C ILE A 242 -1.61 24.02 -18.11
N GLU A 243 -0.63 23.13 -18.21
CA GLU A 243 0.36 22.90 -17.15
C GLU A 243 1.12 24.19 -16.82
N GLY A 244 1.26 24.48 -15.53
CA GLY A 244 1.92 25.69 -15.04
C GLY A 244 1.10 26.97 -15.19
N GLU A 245 -0.09 26.93 -15.80
CA GLU A 245 -1.01 28.08 -15.93
C GLU A 245 -2.34 27.84 -15.20
N THR A 246 -3.00 26.70 -15.46
CA THR A 246 -4.28 26.33 -14.83
C THR A 246 -4.27 24.92 -14.25
N LEU A 247 -3.24 24.12 -14.55
CA LEU A 247 -3.00 22.80 -13.98
C LEU A 247 -1.64 22.80 -13.29
N PHE A 248 -1.65 22.52 -12.00
CA PHE A 248 -0.49 22.57 -11.13
C PHE A 248 -0.34 21.25 -10.38
N THR A 249 0.90 20.95 -9.98
CA THR A 249 1.23 19.84 -9.10
C THR A 249 1.91 20.36 -7.84
N PHE A 250 1.77 19.65 -6.73
CA PHE A 250 2.45 19.93 -5.47
C PHE A 250 3.47 18.84 -5.15
N PRO A 251 4.68 18.85 -5.72
CA PRO A 251 5.75 17.98 -5.26
C PRO A 251 6.17 18.38 -3.84
N TYR A 252 6.19 17.40 -2.92
CA TYR A 252 6.63 17.59 -1.54
C TYR A 252 7.41 16.39 -1.05
N ASP A 253 8.21 16.58 0.01
CA ASP A 253 8.99 15.51 0.62
C ASP A 253 8.09 14.64 1.48
N TRP A 254 7.60 13.56 0.88
CA TRP A 254 6.67 12.62 1.48
C TRP A 254 7.26 11.88 2.68
N ARG A 255 8.59 11.90 2.88
CA ARG A 255 9.23 11.25 4.03
C ARG A 255 8.85 11.94 5.35
N TYR A 256 8.71 13.26 5.33
CA TYR A 256 8.26 14.04 6.47
C TYR A 256 6.76 13.88 6.77
N GLY A 257 5.97 13.38 5.81
CA GLY A 257 4.54 13.21 6.01
C GLY A 257 3.81 14.52 6.30
N ILE A 258 2.87 14.48 7.22
CA ILE A 258 2.12 15.62 7.74
C ILE A 258 2.66 16.04 9.11
N SER A 259 3.14 15.08 9.93
CA SER A 259 3.58 15.33 11.30
C SER A 259 5.06 15.70 11.46
N GLY A 260 5.89 15.46 10.45
CA GLY A 260 7.30 15.81 10.45
C GLY A 260 7.56 17.30 10.15
N GLU A 261 8.66 17.80 10.69
CA GLU A 261 9.11 19.19 10.53
C GLU A 261 10.50 19.22 9.87
N PHE A 262 10.70 20.16 8.95
CA PHE A 262 12.02 20.44 8.35
C PHE A 262 12.94 21.13 9.38
N ALA A 263 14.24 21.21 9.07
CA ALA A 263 15.24 21.77 9.98
C ALA A 263 15.00 23.25 10.35
N ASP A 264 14.29 23.99 9.50
CA ASP A 264 13.89 25.38 9.73
C ASP A 264 12.53 25.53 10.44
N GLY A 265 11.90 24.42 10.83
CA GLY A 265 10.59 24.36 11.47
C GLY A 265 9.40 24.46 10.52
N THR A 266 9.63 24.53 9.20
CA THR A 266 8.53 24.47 8.22
C THR A 266 7.95 23.06 8.15
N THR A 267 6.71 22.93 7.70
CA THR A 267 6.04 21.64 7.44
C THR A 267 5.55 21.52 6.00
N ASN A 268 5.23 20.31 5.57
CA ASN A 268 4.54 20.12 4.28
C ASN A 268 3.18 20.84 4.21
N VAL A 269 2.53 21.11 5.35
CA VAL A 269 1.28 21.89 5.42
C VAL A 269 1.55 23.36 5.08
N ASP A 270 2.64 23.93 5.58
CA ASP A 270 3.06 25.30 5.28
C ASP A 270 3.47 25.44 3.81
N LEU A 271 4.18 24.44 3.27
CA LEU A 271 4.55 24.40 1.86
C LEU A 271 3.30 24.33 0.95
N LEU A 272 2.29 23.55 1.33
CA LEU A 272 1.02 23.48 0.59
C LEU A 272 0.31 24.84 0.61
N LYS A 273 0.26 25.50 1.77
CA LYS A 273 -0.29 26.86 1.90
C LYS A 273 0.40 27.83 0.96
N ASN A 274 1.73 27.86 0.97
CA ASN A 274 2.51 28.74 0.11
C ASN A 274 2.25 28.43 -1.38
N LYS A 275 2.19 27.15 -1.76
CA LYS A 275 1.88 26.77 -3.15
C LYS A 275 0.51 27.29 -3.59
N ILE A 276 -0.50 27.21 -2.73
CA ILE A 276 -1.85 27.72 -3.01
C ILE A 276 -1.81 29.24 -3.18
N GLU A 277 -1.12 29.97 -2.29
CA GLU A 277 -0.97 31.43 -2.38
C GLU A 277 -0.28 31.87 -3.67
N ILE A 278 0.79 31.18 -4.08
CA ILE A 278 1.48 31.40 -5.37
C ILE A 278 0.52 31.19 -6.55
N ILE A 279 -0.25 30.10 -6.56
CA ILE A 279 -1.20 29.82 -7.65
C ILE A 279 -2.27 30.92 -7.75
N LEU A 280 -2.81 31.37 -6.62
CA LEU A 280 -3.84 32.43 -6.61
C LEU A 280 -3.27 33.78 -7.08
N ALA A 281 -2.04 34.11 -6.67
CA ALA A 281 -1.33 35.30 -7.13
C ALA A 281 -1.06 35.25 -8.64
N GLN A 282 -0.57 34.12 -9.14
CA GLN A 282 -0.27 33.91 -10.56
C GLN A 282 -1.54 33.97 -11.42
N THR A 283 -2.62 33.31 -11.00
CA THR A 283 -3.82 33.12 -11.82
C THR A 283 -4.87 34.22 -11.67
N GLY A 284 -4.79 35.03 -10.61
CA GLY A 284 -5.79 36.05 -10.31
C GLY A 284 -7.11 35.51 -9.79
N LYS A 285 -7.15 34.25 -9.37
CA LYS A 285 -8.37 33.57 -8.90
C LYS A 285 -8.45 33.64 -7.38
N ASP A 286 -9.68 33.64 -6.85
CA ASP A 286 -9.90 33.68 -5.39
C ASP A 286 -9.81 32.31 -4.72
N LYS A 287 -10.00 31.24 -5.50
CA LYS A 287 -10.00 29.86 -5.04
C LYS A 287 -9.41 28.93 -6.09
N ILE A 288 -8.94 27.77 -5.63
CA ILE A 288 -8.49 26.64 -6.46
C ILE A 288 -9.38 25.41 -6.27
N GLU A 289 -9.24 24.45 -7.18
CA GLU A 289 -9.71 23.08 -7.01
C GLU A 289 -8.53 22.16 -6.64
N ILE A 290 -8.76 21.18 -5.76
CA ILE A 290 -7.74 20.19 -5.37
C ILE A 290 -8.15 18.79 -5.82
N VAL A 291 -7.19 18.05 -6.39
CA VAL A 291 -7.25 16.59 -6.55
C VAL A 291 -6.16 16.00 -5.66
N ALA A 292 -6.55 15.30 -4.59
CA ALA A 292 -5.63 14.79 -3.59
C ALA A 292 -5.68 13.27 -3.53
N HIS A 293 -4.52 12.63 -3.71
CA HIS A 293 -4.40 11.18 -3.75
C HIS A 293 -3.77 10.63 -2.47
N SER A 294 -4.31 9.54 -1.94
CA SER A 294 -3.73 8.80 -0.83
C SER A 294 -3.37 9.73 0.35
N MET A 295 -2.12 9.74 0.82
CA MET A 295 -1.64 10.63 1.90
C MET A 295 -1.83 12.13 1.61
N GLY A 296 -1.89 12.54 0.33
CA GLY A 296 -2.14 13.92 -0.07
C GLY A 296 -3.51 14.45 0.38
N GLY A 297 -4.50 13.55 0.53
CA GLY A 297 -5.80 13.90 1.09
C GLY A 297 -5.74 14.22 2.59
N ILE A 298 -4.93 13.47 3.35
CA ILE A 298 -4.66 13.73 4.77
C ILE A 298 -3.95 15.09 4.92
N LEU A 299 -2.95 15.35 4.08
CA LEU A 299 -2.24 16.63 4.05
C LEU A 299 -3.19 17.81 3.74
N THR A 300 -4.04 17.64 2.72
CA THR A 300 -5.05 18.64 2.35
C THR A 300 -6.03 18.88 3.50
N LYS A 301 -6.49 17.82 4.17
CA LYS A 301 -7.38 17.92 5.33
C LYS A 301 -6.72 18.70 6.47
N LYS A 302 -5.44 18.43 6.78
CA LYS A 302 -4.70 19.18 7.80
C LYS A 302 -4.56 20.65 7.45
N TYR A 303 -4.23 20.97 6.19
CA TYR A 303 -4.20 22.34 5.70
C TYR A 303 -5.52 23.08 5.91
N VAL A 304 -6.65 22.45 5.57
CA VAL A 304 -7.99 23.04 5.77
C VAL A 304 -8.28 23.29 7.24
N ILE A 305 -7.95 22.35 8.12
CA ILE A 305 -8.15 22.51 9.58
C ILE A 305 -7.36 23.71 10.10
N ASP A 306 -6.09 23.83 9.72
CA ASP A 306 -5.20 24.91 10.18
C ASP A 306 -5.57 26.27 9.59
N ASN A 307 -6.26 26.29 8.44
CA ASN A 307 -6.65 27.51 7.72
C ASN A 307 -8.17 27.62 7.53
N SER A 308 -8.97 27.08 8.46
CA SER A 308 -10.42 26.92 8.32
C SER A 308 -11.21 28.19 7.98
N ALA A 309 -10.70 29.37 8.38
CA ALA A 309 -11.32 30.65 8.07
C ALA A 309 -11.08 31.12 6.61
N ASN A 310 -10.01 30.68 5.96
CA ASN A 310 -9.60 31.19 4.65
C ASN A 310 -8.67 30.22 3.89
N HIS A 311 -9.11 28.98 3.72
CA HIS A 311 -8.35 27.90 3.08
C HIS A 311 -8.30 28.01 1.54
N LYS A 312 -9.01 28.94 0.91
CA LYS A 312 -8.97 29.20 -0.56
C LYS A 312 -9.27 28.01 -1.50
N ILE A 313 -9.95 26.98 -1.00
CA ILE A 313 -10.36 25.82 -1.80
C ILE A 313 -11.85 25.96 -2.13
N ASN A 314 -12.23 25.67 -3.37
CA ASN A 314 -13.63 25.60 -3.78
C ASN A 314 -14.14 24.16 -3.75
N LYS A 315 -13.44 23.25 -4.44
CA LYS A 315 -13.72 21.82 -4.54
C LYS A 315 -12.49 21.01 -4.16
N ALA A 316 -12.72 19.86 -3.52
CA ALA A 316 -11.69 18.87 -3.28
C ALA A 316 -12.17 17.50 -3.74
N ILE A 317 -11.35 16.78 -4.49
CA ILE A 317 -11.57 15.38 -4.85
C ILE A 317 -10.53 14.54 -4.12
N PHE A 318 -10.98 13.71 -3.18
CA PHE A 318 -10.16 12.75 -2.48
C PHE A 318 -10.17 11.43 -3.25
N VAL A 319 -8.99 10.92 -3.57
CA VAL A 319 -8.82 9.69 -4.37
C VAL A 319 -8.03 8.68 -3.54
N GLY A 320 -8.66 7.57 -3.15
CA GLY A 320 -8.01 6.49 -2.40
C GLY A 320 -7.46 6.93 -1.03
N VAL A 321 -8.00 7.98 -0.41
CA VAL A 321 -7.40 8.57 0.80
C VAL A 321 -7.60 7.65 2.01
N PRO A 322 -6.54 7.23 2.74
CA PRO A 322 -6.68 6.45 3.96
C PRO A 322 -7.08 7.34 5.14
N ASN A 323 -8.32 7.85 5.13
CA ASN A 323 -8.78 8.87 6.09
C ASN A 323 -8.64 8.43 7.56
N LEU A 324 -8.69 7.13 7.85
CA LEU A 324 -8.47 6.56 9.18
C LEU A 324 -7.18 5.72 9.27
N GLY A 325 -6.37 5.71 8.21
CA GLY A 325 -5.13 4.93 8.09
C GLY A 325 -5.30 3.61 7.33
N SER A 326 -4.19 2.91 7.08
CA SER A 326 -4.16 1.60 6.44
C SER A 326 -3.42 0.59 7.30
N PRO A 327 -4.00 -0.59 7.59
CA PRO A 327 -3.31 -1.68 8.29
C PRO A 327 -2.04 -2.18 7.58
N GLU A 328 -1.91 -2.00 6.26
CA GLU A 328 -0.75 -2.44 5.49
C GLU A 328 0.56 -1.81 5.98
N VAL A 329 0.53 -0.56 6.44
CA VAL A 329 1.75 0.11 6.92
C VAL A 329 2.39 -0.59 8.12
N VAL A 330 1.61 -1.37 8.88
CA VAL A 330 2.13 -2.22 9.95
C VAL A 330 3.02 -3.32 9.38
N LYS A 331 2.65 -3.93 8.24
CA LYS A 331 3.49 -4.88 7.51
C LYS A 331 4.73 -4.17 6.98
N THR A 332 4.59 -3.00 6.34
CA THR A 332 5.72 -2.23 5.81
C THR A 332 6.78 -1.93 6.87
N LEU A 333 6.36 -1.44 8.05
CA LEU A 333 7.27 -1.08 9.14
C LEU A 333 7.96 -2.30 9.79
N ILE A 334 7.30 -3.46 9.82
CA ILE A 334 7.79 -4.65 10.54
C ILE A 334 8.54 -5.62 9.61
N GLN A 335 8.04 -5.83 8.41
CA GLN A 335 8.51 -6.83 7.45
C GLN A 335 9.09 -6.23 6.18
N GLY A 336 8.67 -5.02 5.80
CA GLY A 336 8.87 -4.49 4.45
C GLY A 336 7.69 -4.83 3.55
N ASP A 337 7.53 -4.02 2.50
CA ASP A 337 6.52 -4.22 1.46
C ASP A 337 6.92 -3.42 0.22
N ASN A 338 6.96 -4.04 -0.96
CA ASN A 338 7.21 -3.35 -2.23
C ASN A 338 6.01 -2.52 -2.72
N MET A 339 4.88 -2.52 -2.01
CA MET A 339 3.67 -1.75 -2.29
C MET A 339 3.12 -1.98 -3.71
N GLY A 340 3.38 -3.15 -4.28
CA GLY A 340 3.00 -3.52 -5.65
C GLY A 340 3.85 -2.85 -6.74
N ILE A 341 4.96 -2.18 -6.38
CA ILE A 341 5.87 -1.51 -7.31
C ILE A 341 6.88 -2.54 -7.84
N PRO A 342 6.97 -2.74 -9.16
CA PRO A 342 7.89 -3.72 -9.75
C PRO A 342 9.34 -3.47 -9.35
N PHE A 343 10.08 -4.55 -9.08
CA PHE A 343 11.52 -4.55 -8.77
C PHE A 343 11.93 -3.89 -7.44
N LEU A 344 11.01 -3.20 -6.76
CA LEU A 344 11.29 -2.58 -5.47
C LEU A 344 11.51 -3.65 -4.39
N SER A 345 12.58 -3.49 -3.62
CA SER A 345 13.00 -4.36 -2.53
C SER A 345 12.23 -4.11 -1.24
N ASP A 346 11.50 -5.12 -0.75
CA ASP A 346 10.81 -5.09 0.55
C ASP A 346 11.76 -4.67 1.70
N SER A 347 13.00 -5.21 1.70
CA SER A 347 13.96 -4.93 2.76
C SER A 347 14.46 -3.49 2.75
N GLU A 348 14.54 -2.88 1.57
CA GLU A 348 14.94 -1.47 1.43
C GLU A 348 13.81 -0.55 1.88
N VAL A 349 12.56 -0.85 1.49
CA VAL A 349 11.39 -0.12 2.00
C VAL A 349 11.28 -0.21 3.52
N LYS A 350 11.51 -1.40 4.10
CA LYS A 350 11.56 -1.57 5.56
C LYS A 350 12.60 -0.65 6.20
N LYS A 351 13.81 -0.62 5.64
CA LYS A 351 14.92 0.21 6.15
C LYS A 351 14.60 1.70 6.08
N ILE A 352 14.05 2.17 4.96
CA ILE A 352 13.73 3.59 4.77
C ILE A 352 12.56 4.02 5.67
N SER A 353 11.54 3.16 5.82
CA SER A 353 10.34 3.46 6.60
C SER A 353 10.55 3.45 8.12
N GLU A 354 11.61 2.80 8.63
CA GLU A 354 11.86 2.55 10.07
C GLU A 354 11.67 3.80 10.94
N ASN A 355 12.19 4.96 10.52
CA ASN A 355 12.08 6.23 11.25
C ASN A 355 11.44 7.35 10.43
N MET A 356 10.72 7.02 9.35
CA MET A 356 10.15 8.00 8.43
C MET A 356 8.79 8.50 8.93
N PRO A 357 8.64 9.77 9.36
CA PRO A 357 7.37 10.27 9.91
C PRO A 357 6.15 10.00 9.02
N GLY A 358 6.29 10.13 7.70
CA GLY A 358 5.20 9.88 6.75
C GLY A 358 4.65 8.45 6.74
N ALA A 359 5.45 7.43 7.10
CA ALA A 359 4.91 6.08 7.27
C ALA A 359 4.05 5.98 8.53
N TYR A 360 4.47 6.60 9.63
CA TYR A 360 3.74 6.56 10.90
C TYR A 360 2.40 7.30 10.80
N ASP A 361 2.34 8.38 10.03
CA ASP A 361 1.11 9.14 9.76
C ASP A 361 0.02 8.32 9.08
N LEU A 362 0.33 7.15 8.51
CA LEU A 362 -0.60 6.25 7.84
C LEU A 362 -1.11 5.11 8.72
N ILE A 363 -0.59 4.94 9.95
CA ILE A 363 -1.03 3.91 10.89
C ILE A 363 -2.53 4.10 11.21
N PRO A 364 -3.32 3.01 11.34
CA PRO A 364 -4.71 3.12 11.73
C PRO A 364 -4.88 3.82 13.09
N SER A 365 -5.79 4.79 13.15
CA SER A 365 -6.01 5.60 14.35
C SER A 365 -6.85 4.90 15.41
N GLN A 366 -7.04 5.54 16.55
CA GLN A 366 -8.01 5.07 17.54
C GLN A 366 -9.43 5.07 16.98
N THR A 367 -9.80 6.08 16.17
CA THR A 367 -11.11 6.13 15.50
C THR A 367 -11.30 4.96 14.53
N TYR A 368 -10.24 4.51 13.82
CA TYR A 368 -10.29 3.26 13.04
C TYR A 368 -10.66 2.07 13.93
N TYR A 369 -9.94 1.90 15.05
CA TYR A 369 -10.18 0.80 15.99
C TYR A 369 -11.59 0.82 16.56
N ASP A 370 -12.08 1.99 16.98
CA ASP A 370 -13.41 2.14 17.56
C ASP A 370 -14.52 1.85 16.54
N SER A 371 -14.27 2.11 15.25
CA SER A 371 -15.23 1.91 14.17
C SER A 371 -15.22 0.50 13.58
N TYR A 372 -14.04 -0.12 13.44
CA TYR A 372 -13.84 -1.35 12.67
C TYR A 372 -13.16 -2.48 13.44
N GLY A 373 -12.76 -2.23 14.69
CA GLY A 373 -12.10 -3.20 15.55
C GLY A 373 -10.60 -3.29 15.34
N SER A 374 -10.02 -4.38 15.85
CA SER A 374 -8.58 -4.56 15.82
C SER A 374 -8.02 -4.69 14.40
N PHE A 375 -6.88 -4.06 14.16
CA PHE A 375 -6.07 -4.22 12.96
C PHE A 375 -4.77 -5.01 13.22
N ILE A 376 -4.60 -5.56 14.43
CA ILE A 376 -3.50 -6.48 14.78
C ILE A 376 -4.02 -7.66 15.60
N LYS A 377 -3.79 -8.88 15.11
CA LYS A 377 -4.03 -10.12 15.86
C LYS A 377 -2.72 -10.77 16.26
N THR A 378 -2.71 -11.32 17.46
CA THR A 378 -1.64 -12.22 17.92
C THR A 378 -2.18 -13.63 18.08
N ILE A 379 -1.38 -14.62 17.68
CA ILE A 379 -1.68 -16.04 17.85
C ILE A 379 -0.55 -16.69 18.62
N GLU A 380 -0.83 -17.30 19.76
CA GLU A 380 0.14 -18.08 20.52
C GLU A 380 -0.18 -19.58 20.40
N TYR A 381 0.80 -20.35 19.94
CA TYR A 381 0.78 -21.79 19.91
C TYR A 381 1.58 -22.33 21.10
N ALA A 382 0.87 -22.91 22.07
CA ALA A 382 1.45 -23.56 23.25
C ALA A 382 1.14 -25.08 23.19
N GLY A 383 2.01 -25.84 22.53
CA GLY A 383 1.75 -27.24 22.20
C GLY A 383 0.61 -27.39 21.19
N LEU A 384 -0.50 -28.02 21.58
CA LEU A 384 -1.71 -28.17 20.75
C LEU A 384 -2.73 -27.04 20.94
N THR A 385 -2.46 -26.10 21.85
CA THR A 385 -3.38 -25.01 22.16
C THR A 385 -3.07 -23.81 21.27
N LYS A 386 -4.08 -23.35 20.51
CA LYS A 386 -4.06 -22.08 19.76
C LYS A 386 -4.82 -21.02 20.57
N ILE A 387 -4.15 -19.93 20.90
CA ILE A 387 -4.74 -18.77 21.59
C ILE A 387 -4.70 -17.59 20.63
N GLU A 388 -5.86 -17.13 20.18
CA GLU A 388 -5.98 -15.93 19.35
C GLU A 388 -6.39 -14.73 20.21
N LYS A 389 -5.77 -13.58 19.94
CA LYS A 389 -6.10 -12.31 20.59
C LYS A 389 -6.06 -11.18 19.57
N ASP A 390 -7.22 -10.60 19.31
CA ASP A 390 -7.33 -9.29 18.67
C ASP A 390 -6.89 -8.23 19.68
N LEU A 391 -5.87 -7.44 19.33
CA LEU A 391 -5.32 -6.41 20.22
C LEU A 391 -6.25 -5.19 20.27
N ASN A 392 -6.44 -4.63 21.46
CA ASN A 392 -7.04 -3.30 21.58
C ASN A 392 -6.03 -2.21 21.17
N TYR A 393 -6.48 -0.96 21.03
CA TYR A 393 -5.61 0.12 20.56
C TYR A 393 -4.36 0.35 21.43
N GLN A 394 -4.46 0.28 22.77
CA GLN A 394 -3.30 0.44 23.67
C GLN A 394 -2.32 -0.74 23.59
N GLU A 395 -2.86 -1.95 23.42
CA GLU A 395 -2.06 -3.14 23.18
C GLU A 395 -1.35 -3.07 21.82
N THR A 396 -1.99 -2.53 20.79
CA THR A 396 -1.37 -2.25 19.49
C THR A 396 -0.19 -1.30 19.63
N LYS A 397 -0.31 -0.20 20.39
CA LYS A 397 0.86 0.70 20.65
C LYS A 397 2.02 -0.05 21.28
N SER A 398 1.72 -0.85 22.31
CA SER A 398 2.71 -1.66 23.01
C SER A 398 3.36 -2.68 22.08
N PHE A 399 2.58 -3.30 21.21
CA PHE A 399 3.06 -4.22 20.18
C PHE A 399 4.01 -3.53 19.20
N LEU A 400 3.66 -2.35 18.69
CA LEU A 400 4.48 -1.62 17.73
C LEU A 400 5.81 -1.16 18.36
N VAL A 401 5.75 -0.49 19.51
CA VAL A 401 6.94 0.12 20.15
C VAL A 401 7.75 -0.89 20.95
N ASN A 402 7.11 -1.63 21.87
CA ASN A 402 7.85 -2.45 22.84
C ASN A 402 8.24 -3.82 22.27
N GLU A 403 7.38 -4.42 21.43
CA GLU A 403 7.67 -5.75 20.88
C GLU A 403 8.42 -5.72 19.54
N ASN A 404 8.18 -4.71 18.70
CA ASN A 404 8.78 -4.60 17.38
C ASN A 404 9.77 -3.42 17.26
N ASN A 405 10.08 -2.72 18.36
CA ASN A 405 11.06 -1.63 18.44
C ASN A 405 10.82 -0.47 17.45
N LEU A 406 9.57 -0.23 17.04
CA LEU A 406 9.24 0.91 16.20
C LEU A 406 9.47 2.24 16.95
N ASN A 407 9.69 3.30 16.19
CA ASN A 407 10.06 4.60 16.72
C ASN A 407 8.89 5.21 17.53
N SER A 408 9.07 5.28 18.85
CA SER A 408 8.05 5.80 19.76
C SER A 408 7.73 7.28 19.52
N THR A 409 8.72 8.08 19.13
CA THR A 409 8.56 9.51 18.86
C THR A 409 7.71 9.72 17.61
N ALA A 410 8.03 9.01 16.51
CA ALA A 410 7.25 9.07 15.28
C ALA A 410 5.80 8.60 15.49
N LEU A 411 5.61 7.51 16.24
CA LEU A 411 4.27 7.04 16.60
C LEU A 411 3.51 8.11 17.38
N THR A 412 4.14 8.76 18.36
CA THR A 412 3.50 9.80 19.17
C THR A 412 3.11 11.03 18.33
N GLN A 413 3.96 11.45 17.39
CA GLN A 413 3.65 12.53 16.44
C GLN A 413 2.45 12.17 15.54
N ALA A 414 2.43 10.95 14.99
CA ALA A 414 1.32 10.46 14.20
C ALA A 414 0.00 10.40 15.00
N GLU A 415 0.04 10.00 16.27
CA GLU A 415 -1.16 10.01 17.13
C GLU A 415 -1.66 11.43 17.44
N SER A 416 -0.76 12.39 17.59
CA SER A 416 -1.13 13.79 17.76
C SER A 416 -1.83 14.34 16.51
N LEU A 417 -1.38 13.93 15.32
CA LEU A 417 -2.06 14.23 14.06
C LEU A 417 -3.44 13.55 14.01
N ARG A 418 -3.49 12.25 14.25
CA ARG A 418 -4.67 11.38 14.13
C ARG A 418 -5.58 11.42 15.37
N SER A 419 -5.74 12.60 15.95
CA SER A 419 -6.70 12.83 17.03
C SER A 419 -8.13 12.63 16.54
N ASP A 420 -9.06 12.32 17.45
CA ASP A 420 -10.49 12.20 17.12
C ASP A 420 -11.03 13.47 16.43
N ASN A 421 -10.54 14.64 16.84
CA ASN A 421 -10.91 15.91 16.22
C ASN A 421 -10.45 16.02 14.77
N PHE A 422 -9.26 15.50 14.45
CA PHE A 422 -8.77 15.47 13.08
C PHE A 422 -9.56 14.45 12.26
N ASP A 423 -9.68 13.22 12.74
CA ASP A 423 -10.32 12.12 12.00
C ASP A 423 -11.80 12.41 11.71
N THR A 424 -12.53 12.97 12.68
CA THR A 424 -13.96 13.29 12.54
C THR A 424 -14.24 14.65 11.89
N TYR A 425 -13.21 15.46 11.57
CA TYR A 425 -13.41 16.78 10.98
C TYR A 425 -14.06 16.69 9.59
N ASP A 426 -15.24 17.31 9.44
CA ASP A 426 -15.91 17.47 8.15
C ASP A 426 -15.46 18.76 7.44
N ILE A 427 -14.58 18.63 6.46
CA ILE A 427 -14.07 19.78 5.69
C ILE A 427 -15.16 20.53 4.92
N LYS A 428 -16.33 19.92 4.65
CA LYS A 428 -17.45 20.62 4.01
C LYS A 428 -18.02 21.73 4.89
N SER A 429 -17.84 21.65 6.21
CA SER A 429 -18.27 22.71 7.14
C SER A 429 -17.59 24.06 6.86
N THR A 430 -16.48 24.06 6.11
CA THR A 430 -15.77 25.26 5.65
C THR A 430 -16.25 25.79 4.29
N GLY A 431 -17.25 25.14 3.68
CA GLY A 431 -17.78 25.51 2.37
C GLY A 431 -17.07 24.87 1.17
N ILE A 432 -16.26 23.83 1.40
CA ILE A 432 -15.66 23.01 0.34
C ILE A 432 -16.69 22.03 -0.23
N ASP A 433 -16.80 21.97 -1.56
CA ASP A 433 -17.52 20.90 -2.27
C ASP A 433 -16.63 19.65 -2.35
N LEU A 434 -16.89 18.68 -1.48
CA LEU A 434 -16.07 17.47 -1.34
C LEU A 434 -16.62 16.31 -2.16
N TYR A 435 -15.73 15.70 -2.94
CA TYR A 435 -15.93 14.43 -3.65
C TYR A 435 -14.97 13.37 -3.15
N ASN A 436 -15.39 12.11 -3.19
CA ASN A 436 -14.59 10.98 -2.76
C ASN A 436 -14.63 9.88 -3.82
N ILE A 437 -13.46 9.47 -4.30
CA ILE A 437 -13.27 8.36 -5.24
C ILE A 437 -12.54 7.26 -4.50
N VAL A 438 -13.23 6.15 -4.28
CA VAL A 438 -12.80 5.05 -3.41
C VAL A 438 -12.55 3.80 -4.24
N GLY A 439 -11.38 3.17 -4.11
CA GLY A 439 -11.17 1.90 -4.80
C GLY A 439 -11.86 0.75 -4.06
N CYS A 440 -12.41 -0.18 -4.84
CA CYS A 440 -13.03 -1.38 -4.32
C CYS A 440 -12.78 -2.57 -5.25
N LYS A 441 -13.18 -3.76 -4.78
CA LYS A 441 -13.06 -5.04 -5.45
C LYS A 441 -11.62 -5.51 -5.65
N SER A 442 -10.67 -4.95 -4.90
CA SER A 442 -9.30 -5.45 -4.78
C SER A 442 -9.09 -6.00 -3.37
N SER A 443 -8.42 -7.15 -3.27
CA SER A 443 -8.02 -7.70 -1.98
C SER A 443 -7.08 -6.73 -1.26
N THR A 444 -7.44 -6.34 -0.04
CA THR A 444 -6.74 -5.30 0.72
C THR A 444 -6.55 -5.73 2.16
N MET A 445 -5.36 -5.51 2.74
CA MET A 445 -5.07 -5.88 4.12
C MET A 445 -5.96 -5.12 5.12
N THR A 446 -6.67 -5.84 5.99
CA THR A 446 -7.49 -5.28 7.07
C THR A 446 -6.94 -5.57 8.46
N LYS A 447 -6.14 -6.64 8.61
CA LYS A 447 -5.52 -7.01 9.89
C LYS A 447 -4.17 -7.67 9.71
N PHE A 448 -3.15 -7.18 10.42
CA PHE A 448 -1.84 -7.81 10.52
C PHE A 448 -1.87 -8.95 11.56
N ILE A 449 -1.20 -10.08 11.28
CA ILE A 449 -1.17 -11.21 12.22
C ILE A 449 0.27 -11.62 12.58
N LYS A 450 0.56 -11.65 13.89
CA LYS A 450 1.81 -12.23 14.44
C LYS A 450 1.51 -13.56 15.13
N SER A 451 2.30 -14.58 14.81
CA SER A 451 2.21 -15.91 15.42
C SER A 451 3.45 -16.18 16.29
N LYS A 452 3.26 -16.77 17.45
CA LYS A 452 4.34 -17.16 18.37
C LYS A 452 4.21 -18.64 18.68
N ASN A 453 5.20 -19.41 18.25
CA ASN A 453 5.27 -20.85 18.47
C ASN A 453 6.21 -21.14 19.63
N THR A 454 5.66 -21.52 20.79
CA THR A 454 6.45 -21.89 21.96
C THR A 454 6.61 -23.40 22.01
N ASN A 455 7.84 -23.87 21.83
CA ASN A 455 8.11 -25.31 21.91
C ASN A 455 8.11 -25.82 23.37
N PRO A 456 8.08 -27.15 23.60
CA PRO A 456 8.11 -27.73 24.95
C PRO A 456 9.35 -27.36 25.79
N LEU A 457 10.41 -26.84 25.18
CA LEU A 457 11.63 -26.36 25.83
C LEU A 457 11.56 -24.86 26.18
N GLN A 458 10.38 -24.23 26.04
CA GLN A 458 10.12 -22.81 26.27
C GLN A 458 10.91 -21.85 25.36
N THR A 459 11.49 -22.33 24.26
CA THR A 459 12.01 -21.42 23.23
C THR A 459 10.87 -21.04 22.29
N SER A 460 10.65 -19.74 22.13
CA SER A 460 9.63 -19.20 21.24
C SER A 460 10.22 -18.84 19.87
N VAL A 461 9.59 -19.33 18.80
CA VAL A 461 9.85 -18.85 17.44
C VAL A 461 8.72 -17.90 17.07
N ILE A 462 9.07 -16.65 16.78
CA ILE A 462 8.13 -15.67 16.25
C ILE A 462 8.06 -15.88 14.74
N THR A 463 6.85 -16.07 14.23
CA THR A 463 6.52 -16.08 12.81
C THR A 463 5.46 -15.02 12.57
N TYR A 464 5.31 -14.57 11.33
CA TYR A 464 4.16 -13.78 10.95
C TYR A 464 3.19 -14.66 10.19
N ASP A 465 1.90 -14.42 10.38
CA ASP A 465 0.83 -15.20 9.75
C ASP A 465 0.15 -14.37 8.67
N ILE A 466 -0.73 -15.02 7.91
CA ILE A 466 -1.46 -14.40 6.81
C ILE A 466 -2.26 -13.22 7.34
N PRO A 467 -2.12 -12.01 6.76
CA PRO A 467 -3.01 -10.92 7.11
C PRO A 467 -4.47 -11.31 6.83
N GLU A 468 -5.39 -10.85 7.66
CA GLU A 468 -6.79 -10.83 7.24
C GLU A 468 -6.93 -9.74 6.17
N THR A 469 -7.66 -10.06 5.12
CA THR A 469 -7.91 -9.17 4.01
C THR A 469 -9.40 -8.95 3.84
N GLY A 470 -9.73 -7.83 3.25
CA GLY A 470 -11.08 -7.44 2.90
C GLY A 470 -11.09 -6.63 1.62
N ASN A 471 -12.18 -5.90 1.43
CA ASN A 471 -12.39 -5.08 0.25
C ASN A 471 -11.67 -3.73 0.37
N GLY A 472 -11.11 -3.24 -0.74
CA GLY A 472 -10.46 -1.94 -0.87
C GLY A 472 -9.81 -1.80 -2.25
N ASP A 473 -8.74 -1.03 -2.31
CA ASP A 473 -8.00 -0.70 -3.53
C ASP A 473 -6.66 -1.44 -3.69
N GLY A 474 -6.39 -2.41 -2.82
CA GLY A 474 -5.12 -3.11 -2.70
C GLY A 474 -4.28 -2.64 -1.52
N THR A 475 -4.46 -1.38 -1.08
CA THR A 475 -3.69 -0.77 0.00
C THR A 475 -4.55 -0.21 1.12
N VAL A 476 -5.63 0.50 0.78
CA VAL A 476 -6.52 1.17 1.72
C VAL A 476 -7.85 0.42 1.81
N PRO A 477 -8.23 -0.09 2.98
CA PRO A 477 -9.54 -0.71 3.17
C PRO A 477 -10.66 0.25 2.80
N ILE A 478 -11.68 -0.24 2.11
CA ILE A 478 -12.82 0.56 1.63
C ILE A 478 -13.46 1.39 2.75
N ASN A 479 -13.49 0.84 3.97
CA ASN A 479 -14.04 1.50 5.15
C ASN A 479 -13.22 2.72 5.59
N SER A 480 -11.88 2.63 5.55
CA SER A 480 -11.00 3.77 5.85
C SER A 480 -11.10 4.86 4.78
N SER A 481 -11.25 4.48 3.51
CA SER A 481 -11.41 5.45 2.43
C SER A 481 -12.79 6.13 2.43
N ASN A 482 -13.84 5.40 2.81
CA ASN A 482 -15.21 5.92 2.91
C ASN A 482 -15.47 6.83 4.12
N SER A 483 -14.59 6.90 5.12
CA SER A 483 -14.89 7.57 6.40
C SER A 483 -14.83 9.11 6.36
N VAL A 484 -14.75 9.71 5.18
CA VAL A 484 -14.80 11.16 4.98
C VAL A 484 -16.23 11.63 4.74
N GLY A 485 -16.54 12.87 5.12
CA GLY A 485 -17.89 13.45 5.03
C GLY A 485 -18.45 13.69 3.63
N ALA A 486 -17.93 13.12 2.54
CA ALA A 486 -18.49 13.32 1.20
C ALA A 486 -19.96 12.85 1.14
N SER A 487 -20.81 13.60 0.41
CA SER A 487 -22.23 13.23 0.28
C SER A 487 -22.40 12.00 -0.60
N ASN A 488 -23.49 11.24 -0.46
CA ASN A 488 -23.72 10.06 -1.31
C ASN A 488 -23.70 10.38 -2.82
N GLY A 489 -24.14 11.58 -3.23
CA GLY A 489 -24.09 12.01 -4.62
C GLY A 489 -22.69 12.35 -5.13
N ASN A 490 -21.74 12.55 -4.22
CA ASN A 490 -20.35 12.93 -4.50
C ASN A 490 -19.35 11.79 -4.19
N THR A 491 -19.84 10.57 -3.95
CA THR A 491 -19.01 9.40 -3.65
C THR A 491 -19.10 8.39 -4.80
N PHE A 492 -17.93 8.04 -5.33
CA PHE A 492 -17.72 7.15 -6.47
C PHE A 492 -16.78 6.03 -6.10
N TYR A 493 -16.92 4.89 -6.78
CA TYR A 493 -16.12 3.70 -6.54
C TYR A 493 -15.43 3.24 -7.82
N THR A 494 -14.11 3.09 -7.78
CA THR A 494 -13.33 2.53 -8.88
C THR A 494 -13.17 1.02 -8.67
N ILE A 495 -13.51 0.24 -9.70
CA ILE A 495 -13.53 -1.22 -9.62
C ILE A 495 -12.17 -1.77 -10.03
N LYS A 496 -11.53 -2.56 -9.16
CA LYS A 496 -10.25 -3.26 -9.41
C LYS A 496 -9.09 -2.34 -9.85
N THR A 497 -9.21 -1.04 -9.60
CA THR A 497 -8.12 -0.09 -9.86
C THR A 497 -7.12 -0.20 -8.72
N LYS A 498 -5.84 -0.37 -9.07
CA LYS A 498 -4.76 -0.41 -8.07
C LYS A 498 -4.65 0.95 -7.39
N HIS A 499 -4.32 0.96 -6.10
CA HIS A 499 -4.11 2.19 -5.33
C HIS A 499 -3.18 3.18 -6.04
N SER A 500 -2.00 2.75 -6.49
CA SER A 500 -1.03 3.58 -7.22
C SER A 500 -1.62 4.24 -8.48
N ASP A 501 -2.52 3.54 -9.15
CA ASP A 501 -3.00 3.93 -10.48
C ASP A 501 -4.28 4.76 -10.39
N MET A 502 -4.85 4.99 -9.19
CA MET A 502 -6.18 5.58 -9.07
C MET A 502 -6.30 7.00 -9.67
N LEU A 503 -5.21 7.75 -9.78
CA LEU A 503 -5.24 9.05 -10.47
C LEU A 503 -5.35 8.91 -12.00
N SER A 504 -4.73 7.88 -12.59
CA SER A 504 -4.62 7.72 -14.05
C SER A 504 -5.34 6.49 -14.61
N GLY A 505 -5.96 5.67 -13.75
CA GLY A 505 -6.69 4.47 -14.09
C GLY A 505 -7.93 4.76 -14.93
N GLU A 506 -8.23 3.86 -15.86
CA GLU A 506 -9.38 4.01 -16.76
C GLU A 506 -10.69 4.12 -15.99
N GLY A 507 -11.52 5.09 -16.36
CA GLY A 507 -12.72 5.49 -15.64
C GLY A 507 -12.43 6.49 -14.53
N SER A 508 -11.43 6.24 -13.69
CA SER A 508 -11.09 7.12 -12.56
C SER A 508 -10.62 8.50 -13.03
N LYS A 509 -9.66 8.57 -13.96
CA LYS A 509 -9.15 9.85 -14.49
C LYS A 509 -10.25 10.65 -15.20
N GLN A 510 -11.12 9.97 -15.96
CA GLN A 510 -12.24 10.61 -16.63
C GLN A 510 -13.23 11.17 -15.61
N GLU A 511 -13.52 10.45 -14.53
CA GLU A 511 -14.41 10.95 -13.48
C GLU A 511 -13.80 12.15 -12.73
N ILE A 512 -12.50 12.11 -12.40
CA ILE A 512 -11.80 13.27 -11.82
C ILE A 512 -11.98 14.50 -12.72
N VAL A 513 -11.75 14.35 -14.02
CA VAL A 513 -11.88 15.44 -14.99
C VAL A 513 -13.34 15.87 -15.20
N ASN A 514 -14.31 14.95 -15.17
CA ASN A 514 -15.75 15.27 -15.19
C ASN A 514 -16.12 16.20 -14.04
N LEU A 515 -15.70 15.83 -12.82
CA LEU A 515 -16.00 16.54 -11.59
C LEU A 515 -15.33 17.92 -11.53
N ILE A 516 -14.10 18.05 -12.03
CA ILE A 516 -13.38 19.34 -12.05
C ILE A 516 -13.82 20.23 -13.22
N ALA A 517 -13.76 19.71 -14.44
CA ALA A 517 -13.95 20.48 -15.66
C ALA A 517 -15.43 20.64 -16.08
N GLY A 518 -16.35 19.95 -15.41
CA GLY A 518 -17.78 19.95 -15.76
C GLY A 518 -18.06 19.23 -17.08
N THR A 519 -17.31 18.16 -17.36
CA THR A 519 -17.40 17.39 -18.61
C THR A 519 -18.19 16.08 -18.41
N ASN A 520 -18.39 15.31 -19.49
CA ASN A 520 -19.12 14.03 -19.48
C ASN A 520 -18.33 12.95 -20.24
N LEU A 521 -17.05 12.83 -19.93
CA LEU A 521 -16.17 11.76 -20.40
C LEU A 521 -16.70 10.41 -19.96
N ASN A 522 -16.58 9.41 -20.84
CA ASN A 522 -17.07 8.06 -20.58
C ASN A 522 -16.17 7.36 -19.56
N THR A 523 -16.76 6.92 -18.44
CA THR A 523 -16.05 6.20 -17.37
C THR A 523 -16.13 4.67 -17.50
N GLY A 524 -16.82 4.17 -18.54
CA GLY A 524 -17.00 2.75 -18.77
C GLY A 524 -17.75 2.04 -17.63
N ASN A 525 -17.38 0.79 -17.36
CA ASN A 525 -17.89 0.02 -16.20
C ASN A 525 -16.93 0.07 -15.00
N ASN A 526 -15.90 0.92 -15.08
CA ASN A 526 -14.82 0.97 -14.09
C ASN A 526 -15.16 1.87 -12.90
N VAL A 527 -16.16 2.75 -13.03
CA VAL A 527 -16.64 3.63 -11.97
C VAL A 527 -18.12 3.42 -11.72
N ILE A 528 -18.51 3.30 -10.46
CA ILE A 528 -19.92 3.27 -10.05
C ILE A 528 -20.18 4.33 -8.97
N THR A 529 -21.42 4.82 -8.92
CA THR A 529 -21.83 5.76 -7.86
C THR A 529 -22.19 5.01 -6.59
N LYS A 530 -22.19 5.72 -5.45
CA LYS A 530 -22.72 5.20 -4.19
C LYS A 530 -24.13 4.63 -4.31
N ALA A 531 -25.02 5.29 -5.06
CA ALA A 531 -26.38 4.81 -5.25
C ALA A 531 -26.43 3.45 -5.97
N VAL A 532 -25.55 3.23 -6.94
CA VAL A 532 -25.42 1.95 -7.64
C VAL A 532 -24.88 0.86 -6.70
N LEU A 533 -23.89 1.21 -5.86
CA LEU A 533 -23.34 0.27 -4.87
C LEU A 533 -24.37 -0.09 -3.79
N ASP A 534 -25.14 0.88 -3.29
CA ASP A 534 -26.18 0.65 -2.29
C ASP A 534 -27.31 -0.25 -2.82
N ALA A 535 -27.61 -0.14 -4.11
CA ALA A 535 -28.58 -1.02 -4.78
C ALA A 535 -28.03 -2.43 -5.06
N ASN A 536 -26.71 -2.59 -5.20
CA ASN A 536 -26.07 -3.87 -5.45
C ASN A 536 -24.66 -3.94 -4.82
N PRO A 537 -24.57 -4.34 -3.53
CA PRO A 537 -23.30 -4.44 -2.80
C PRO A 537 -22.27 -5.39 -3.44
N GLU A 538 -22.74 -6.44 -4.14
CA GLU A 538 -21.90 -7.45 -4.80
C GLU A 538 -20.94 -6.84 -5.84
N LYS A 539 -21.23 -5.62 -6.32
CA LYS A 539 -20.36 -4.91 -7.25
C LYS A 539 -19.00 -4.55 -6.68
N CYS A 540 -18.86 -4.41 -5.37
CA CYS A 540 -17.58 -4.16 -4.72
C CYS A 540 -17.10 -5.36 -3.88
N GLU A 541 -17.95 -6.34 -3.61
CA GLU A 541 -17.55 -7.52 -2.83
C GLU A 541 -16.59 -8.42 -3.62
N LEU A 542 -15.64 -9.01 -2.89
CA LEU A 542 -14.65 -9.90 -3.48
C LEU A 542 -15.29 -11.25 -3.84
N SER A 543 -15.03 -11.73 -5.04
CA SER A 543 -15.35 -13.09 -5.48
C SER A 543 -14.13 -13.68 -6.19
N GLY A 544 -13.73 -14.90 -5.82
CA GLY A 544 -12.47 -15.46 -6.27
C GLY A 544 -12.01 -16.69 -5.50
N TRP A 545 -10.71 -16.95 -5.55
CA TRP A 545 -10.04 -18.02 -4.82
C TRP A 545 -8.89 -17.47 -3.99
N TRP A 546 -8.81 -17.91 -2.74
CA TRP A 546 -7.67 -17.71 -1.85
C TRP A 546 -6.82 -18.96 -1.82
N LEU A 547 -5.64 -18.89 -2.41
CA LEU A 547 -4.66 -19.97 -2.42
C LEU A 547 -3.60 -19.71 -1.35
N LYS A 548 -3.43 -20.66 -0.44
CA LYS A 548 -2.40 -20.64 0.60
C LYS A 548 -1.45 -21.80 0.36
N TRP A 549 -0.18 -21.49 0.10
CA TRP A 549 0.85 -22.48 -0.22
C TRP A 549 1.91 -22.52 0.88
N PHE A 550 2.16 -23.72 1.41
CA PHE A 550 3.13 -23.97 2.47
C PHE A 550 4.18 -24.97 2.01
N SER A 551 5.32 -24.48 1.49
CA SER A 551 6.41 -25.33 0.95
C SER A 551 7.45 -24.60 0.13
N PRO A 552 8.58 -25.27 -0.20
CA PRO A 552 9.48 -24.84 -1.26
C PRO A 552 8.86 -25.05 -2.66
N VAL A 553 7.79 -24.33 -2.97
CA VAL A 553 7.25 -24.20 -4.33
C VAL A 553 7.18 -22.74 -4.72
N THR A 554 7.50 -22.46 -5.97
CA THR A 554 7.24 -21.16 -6.62
C THR A 554 5.97 -21.25 -7.43
N ILE A 555 5.11 -20.23 -7.31
CA ILE A 555 3.82 -20.14 -8.02
C ILE A 555 3.90 -19.01 -9.04
N GLU A 556 3.36 -19.27 -10.22
CA GLU A 556 3.23 -18.29 -11.30
C GLU A 556 1.81 -18.36 -11.87
N ILE A 557 1.18 -17.19 -11.97
CA ILE A 557 -0.17 -17.03 -12.48
C ILE A 557 -0.13 -16.10 -13.67
N THR A 558 -0.84 -16.49 -14.74
CA THR A 558 -1.04 -15.64 -15.91
C THR A 558 -2.53 -15.61 -16.26
N ASP A 559 -3.09 -14.43 -16.46
CA ASP A 559 -4.46 -14.27 -16.95
C ASP A 559 -4.52 -14.34 -18.49
N GLN A 560 -5.73 -14.32 -19.06
CA GLN A 560 -5.91 -14.34 -20.52
C GLN A 560 -5.34 -13.12 -21.27
N SER A 561 -5.06 -12.02 -20.57
CA SER A 561 -4.51 -10.79 -21.12
C SER A 561 -2.98 -10.78 -21.08
N GLY A 562 -2.36 -11.82 -20.51
CA GLY A 562 -0.92 -11.93 -20.36
C GLY A 562 -0.37 -11.23 -19.11
N ASN A 563 -1.23 -10.70 -18.23
CA ASN A 563 -0.79 -10.13 -16.97
C ASN A 563 -0.27 -11.25 -16.06
N ARG A 564 0.86 -11.01 -15.42
CA ARG A 564 1.55 -12.00 -14.58
C ARG A 564 1.49 -11.62 -13.09
N SER A 565 1.20 -12.61 -12.25
CA SER A 565 1.42 -12.51 -10.81
C SER A 565 2.30 -13.67 -10.33
N GLY A 566 3.39 -13.36 -9.61
CA GLY A 566 4.40 -14.34 -9.21
C GLY A 566 5.72 -13.69 -8.78
N ILE A 567 6.73 -14.51 -8.52
CA ILE A 567 8.07 -14.04 -8.17
C ILE A 567 8.90 -13.88 -9.47
N ALA A 568 9.51 -12.73 -9.67
CA ALA A 568 10.40 -12.43 -10.80
C ALA A 568 11.79 -13.07 -10.59
N THR A 569 12.62 -13.04 -11.64
CA THR A 569 13.98 -13.63 -11.61
C THR A 569 14.92 -12.96 -10.62
N ASP A 570 14.67 -11.72 -10.26
CA ASP A 570 15.42 -10.96 -9.26
C ASP A 570 14.92 -11.15 -7.82
N GLY A 571 13.86 -11.94 -7.63
CA GLY A 571 13.22 -12.19 -6.34
C GLY A 571 12.11 -11.21 -5.97
N SER A 572 11.86 -10.18 -6.78
CA SER A 572 10.75 -9.24 -6.54
C SER A 572 9.39 -9.87 -6.80
N ILE A 573 8.37 -9.44 -6.05
CA ILE A 573 6.98 -9.85 -6.29
C ILE A 573 6.39 -9.00 -7.41
N GLN A 574 5.89 -9.66 -8.46
CA GLN A 574 5.09 -9.03 -9.51
C GLN A 574 3.61 -9.35 -9.27
N ASN A 575 2.75 -8.34 -9.32
CA ASN A 575 1.30 -8.51 -9.20
C ASN A 575 0.56 -7.64 -10.24
N GLN A 576 0.48 -8.12 -11.48
CA GLN A 576 -0.11 -7.35 -12.59
C GLN A 576 -1.58 -7.66 -12.84
N ILE A 577 -2.10 -8.77 -12.31
CA ILE A 577 -3.48 -9.20 -12.53
C ILE A 577 -4.44 -8.24 -11.78
N PRO A 578 -5.40 -7.57 -12.46
CA PRO A 578 -6.30 -6.62 -11.82
C PRO A 578 -7.15 -7.24 -10.69
N GLY A 579 -7.09 -6.64 -9.50
CA GLY A 579 -7.82 -7.08 -8.30
C GLY A 579 -7.24 -8.32 -7.60
N ALA A 580 -6.17 -8.93 -8.12
CA ALA A 580 -5.45 -10.02 -7.48
C ALA A 580 -4.49 -9.51 -6.39
N SER A 581 -4.11 -10.39 -5.46
CA SER A 581 -3.01 -10.16 -4.53
C SER A 581 -2.02 -11.32 -4.55
N TYR A 582 -0.75 -11.02 -4.30
CA TYR A 582 0.31 -12.01 -4.16
C TYR A 582 1.22 -11.59 -3.01
N ASP A 583 1.10 -12.27 -1.87
CA ASP A 583 1.87 -12.00 -0.67
C ASP A 583 2.82 -13.16 -0.36
N LEU A 584 4.01 -12.83 0.14
CA LEU A 584 5.01 -13.78 0.60
C LEU A 584 5.27 -13.53 2.10
N ILE A 585 5.21 -14.60 2.92
CA ILE A 585 5.63 -14.54 4.33
C ILE A 585 6.52 -15.74 4.60
N GLY A 586 7.83 -15.49 4.79
CA GLY A 586 8.83 -16.55 4.78
C GLY A 586 8.81 -17.30 3.45
N ASP A 587 8.65 -18.63 3.50
CA ASP A 587 8.59 -19.46 2.30
C ASP A 587 7.15 -19.70 1.78
N HIS A 588 6.14 -19.09 2.42
CA HIS A 588 4.72 -19.34 2.16
C HIS A 588 4.12 -18.26 1.26
N LYS A 589 3.23 -18.67 0.35
CA LYS A 589 2.61 -17.79 -0.64
C LYS A 589 1.11 -17.71 -0.39
N PHE A 590 0.58 -16.49 -0.38
CA PHE A 590 -0.84 -16.20 -0.16
C PHE A 590 -1.36 -15.38 -1.31
N ILE A 591 -2.29 -15.95 -2.06
CA ILE A 591 -2.66 -15.43 -3.36
C ILE A 591 -4.17 -15.34 -3.43
N PHE A 592 -4.68 -14.13 -3.67
CA PHE A 592 -6.07 -13.95 -4.10
C PHE A 592 -6.12 -13.81 -5.60
N ILE A 593 -6.98 -14.57 -6.24
CA ILE A 593 -7.26 -14.45 -7.67
C ILE A 593 -8.77 -14.22 -7.83
N PRO A 594 -9.20 -13.11 -8.45
CA PRO A 594 -10.62 -12.86 -8.66
C PRO A 594 -11.22 -13.91 -9.61
N ASN A 595 -12.54 -14.08 -9.61
CA ASN A 595 -13.23 -14.97 -10.57
C ASN A 595 -14.39 -14.30 -11.30
N ASP A 596 -14.46 -12.96 -11.21
CA ASP A 596 -15.46 -12.20 -11.94
C ASP A 596 -15.24 -12.29 -13.47
N GLU A 597 -16.26 -11.92 -14.24
CA GLU A 597 -16.15 -11.64 -15.68
C GLU A 597 -15.64 -12.82 -16.53
N ASN A 598 -15.82 -14.06 -16.06
CA ASN A 598 -15.33 -15.28 -16.72
C ASN A 598 -13.81 -15.26 -16.96
N GLN A 599 -13.04 -14.61 -16.09
CA GLN A 599 -11.59 -14.63 -16.16
C GLN A 599 -11.06 -16.08 -16.01
N THR A 600 -10.05 -16.38 -16.80
CA THR A 600 -9.36 -17.67 -16.84
C THR A 600 -7.89 -17.46 -16.53
N TYR A 601 -7.32 -18.43 -15.81
CA TYR A 601 -5.96 -18.34 -15.32
C TYR A 601 -5.19 -19.60 -15.67
N THR A 602 -3.93 -19.41 -16.06
CA THR A 602 -2.93 -20.47 -16.05
C THR A 602 -2.16 -20.35 -14.74
N ILE A 603 -2.28 -21.35 -13.87
CA ILE A 603 -1.63 -21.36 -12.56
C ILE A 603 -0.62 -22.50 -12.56
N ASN A 604 0.65 -22.14 -12.71
CA ASN A 604 1.77 -23.06 -12.71
C ASN A 604 2.47 -23.03 -11.35
N PHE A 605 2.99 -24.18 -10.93
CA PHE A 605 3.89 -24.25 -9.80
C PHE A 605 5.07 -25.18 -10.08
N LYS A 606 6.21 -24.87 -9.46
CA LYS A 606 7.44 -25.63 -9.57
C LYS A 606 8.03 -25.85 -8.18
N GLY A 607 8.58 -27.03 -7.92
CA GLY A 607 9.35 -27.29 -6.71
C GLY A 607 10.69 -26.56 -6.73
N ASP A 608 11.03 -25.94 -5.62
CA ASP A 608 12.32 -25.26 -5.41
C ASP A 608 13.33 -26.21 -4.74
N ASP A 609 12.87 -27.08 -3.85
CA ASP A 609 13.71 -28.05 -3.10
C ASP A 609 12.93 -29.34 -2.78
N ALA A 610 13.63 -30.35 -2.28
CA ALA A 610 13.04 -31.58 -1.76
C ALA A 610 12.33 -31.33 -0.42
N GLY A 611 11.08 -31.77 -0.31
CA GLY A 611 10.30 -31.60 0.91
C GLY A 611 8.83 -32.01 0.74
N THR A 612 7.96 -31.33 1.48
CA THR A 612 6.50 -31.48 1.35
C THR A 612 5.83 -30.14 1.12
N TYR A 613 4.69 -30.17 0.42
CA TYR A 613 3.82 -29.03 0.21
C TYR A 613 2.37 -29.23 0.60
N THR A 614 1.79 -28.13 1.05
CA THR A 614 0.37 -28.02 1.35
C THR A 614 -0.24 -26.86 0.57
N LEU A 615 -1.34 -27.11 -0.11
CA LEU A 615 -2.21 -26.09 -0.71
C LEU A 615 -3.54 -26.07 0.02
N ILE A 616 -3.97 -24.91 0.51
CA ILE A 616 -5.33 -24.68 0.95
C ILE A 616 -5.97 -23.69 -0.01
N ASN A 617 -7.07 -24.09 -0.66
CA ASN A 617 -7.87 -23.24 -1.52
C ASN A 617 -9.20 -22.91 -0.83
N SER A 618 -9.45 -21.62 -0.58
CA SER A 618 -10.74 -21.12 -0.10
C SER A 618 -11.45 -20.34 -1.20
N GLN A 619 -12.63 -20.80 -1.61
CA GLN A 619 -13.48 -20.11 -2.57
C GLN A 619 -14.26 -19.01 -1.87
N ILE A 620 -14.21 -17.80 -2.43
CA ILE A 620 -14.93 -16.63 -1.95
C ILE A 620 -16.03 -16.27 -2.95
N THR A 621 -17.23 -16.04 -2.43
CA THR A 621 -18.35 -15.46 -3.16
C THR A 621 -18.92 -14.33 -2.33
N ASN A 622 -18.96 -13.13 -2.90
CA ASN A 622 -19.57 -11.96 -2.26
C ASN A 622 -18.99 -11.70 -0.85
N GLY A 623 -17.66 -11.74 -0.76
CA GLY A 623 -16.91 -11.54 0.49
C GLY A 623 -16.99 -12.69 1.50
N GLN A 624 -17.73 -13.76 1.22
CA GLN A 624 -17.90 -14.91 2.12
C GLN A 624 -17.17 -16.14 1.61
N THR A 625 -16.52 -16.87 2.52
CA THR A 625 -15.94 -18.18 2.18
C THR A 625 -17.05 -19.21 2.02
N THR A 626 -17.22 -19.74 0.81
CA THR A 626 -18.28 -20.72 0.49
C THR A 626 -17.78 -22.16 0.50
N LYS A 627 -16.48 -22.36 0.29
CA LYS A 627 -15.85 -23.69 0.22
C LYS A 627 -14.37 -23.59 0.57
N THR A 628 -13.83 -24.58 1.27
CA THR A 628 -12.39 -24.74 1.48
C THR A 628 -11.98 -26.16 1.10
N GLU A 629 -10.87 -26.30 0.39
CA GLU A 629 -10.29 -27.57 -0.06
C GLU A 629 -8.80 -27.59 0.28
N SER A 630 -8.29 -28.72 0.77
CA SER A 630 -6.89 -28.81 1.23
C SER A 630 -6.16 -29.98 0.59
N PHE A 631 -4.93 -29.76 0.12
CA PHE A 631 -3.98 -30.77 -0.33
C PHE A 631 -2.85 -30.79 0.68
N ILE A 632 -2.71 -31.85 1.47
CA ILE A 632 -1.88 -31.83 2.68
C ILE A 632 -0.66 -32.73 2.50
N ASN A 633 0.52 -32.20 2.81
CA ASN A 633 1.80 -32.93 2.89
C ASN A 633 2.17 -33.73 1.62
N LEU A 634 1.91 -33.16 0.44
CA LEU A 634 2.30 -33.75 -0.83
C LEU A 634 3.82 -33.66 -1.02
N SER A 635 4.49 -34.66 -1.57
CA SER A 635 5.94 -34.61 -1.78
C SER A 635 6.32 -33.65 -2.92
N VAL A 636 7.41 -32.90 -2.75
CA VAL A 636 7.98 -32.01 -3.77
C VAL A 636 9.48 -32.28 -3.94
N THR A 637 9.97 -32.09 -5.16
CA THR A 637 11.40 -32.04 -5.51
C THR A 637 11.65 -30.87 -6.44
N SER A 638 12.92 -30.47 -6.63
CA SER A 638 13.30 -29.39 -7.56
C SER A 638 12.99 -29.68 -9.04
N GLN A 639 12.63 -30.93 -9.38
CA GLN A 639 12.21 -31.35 -10.72
C GLN A 639 10.69 -31.38 -10.89
N LEU A 640 9.92 -31.27 -9.80
CA LEU A 640 8.48 -31.33 -9.84
C LEU A 640 7.92 -30.06 -10.50
N THR A 641 6.99 -30.28 -11.42
CA THR A 641 6.17 -29.20 -12.02
C THR A 641 4.69 -29.57 -11.87
N GLY A 642 3.83 -28.58 -11.75
CA GLY A 642 2.40 -28.82 -11.75
C GLY A 642 1.57 -27.62 -12.15
N THR A 643 0.29 -27.88 -12.35
CA THR A 643 -0.73 -26.87 -12.61
C THR A 643 -1.87 -27.00 -11.61
N VAL A 644 -2.47 -25.87 -11.23
CA VAL A 644 -3.70 -25.84 -10.45
C VAL A 644 -4.87 -25.64 -11.40
N ASN A 645 -5.84 -26.55 -11.35
CA ASN A 645 -7.10 -26.40 -12.06
C ASN A 645 -8.15 -25.92 -11.06
N LEU A 646 -8.53 -24.65 -11.15
CA LEU A 646 -9.61 -24.05 -10.36
C LEU A 646 -10.91 -24.10 -11.17
N PRO A 647 -11.85 -25.00 -10.85
CA PRO A 647 -13.12 -25.02 -11.55
C PRO A 647 -14.10 -24.00 -10.95
N GLY A 648 -15.23 -23.78 -11.64
CA GLY A 648 -16.36 -23.02 -11.09
C GLY A 648 -16.96 -23.65 -9.82
N VAL A 649 -17.86 -22.90 -9.16
CA VAL A 649 -18.43 -23.17 -7.81
C VAL A 649 -18.92 -24.61 -7.56
N ALA A 650 -19.30 -25.36 -8.61
CA ALA A 650 -19.88 -26.70 -8.50
C ALA A 650 -18.86 -27.87 -8.60
N SER A 651 -17.56 -27.61 -8.74
CA SER A 651 -16.56 -28.65 -8.99
C SER A 651 -15.37 -28.56 -8.02
N GLN A 652 -14.58 -29.64 -7.93
CA GLN A 652 -13.45 -29.74 -7.00
C GLN A 652 -12.15 -29.25 -7.64
N THR A 653 -11.36 -28.50 -6.90
CA THR A 653 -9.99 -28.13 -7.31
C THR A 653 -9.19 -29.39 -7.58
N THR A 654 -8.35 -29.40 -8.62
CA THR A 654 -7.40 -30.49 -8.87
C THR A 654 -6.01 -29.96 -9.14
N LEU A 655 -4.99 -30.73 -8.79
CA LEU A 655 -3.62 -30.47 -9.20
C LEU A 655 -3.21 -31.45 -10.28
N THR A 656 -2.58 -30.99 -11.34
CA THR A 656 -1.92 -31.88 -12.32
C THR A 656 -0.42 -31.76 -12.15
N VAL A 657 0.25 -32.84 -11.74
CA VAL A 657 1.68 -32.83 -11.41
C VAL A 657 2.49 -33.77 -12.30
N LYS A 658 3.75 -33.42 -12.51
CA LYS A 658 4.80 -34.28 -13.07
C LYS A 658 5.97 -34.30 -12.10
N GLU A 659 6.34 -35.49 -11.62
CA GLU A 659 7.48 -35.67 -10.70
C GLU A 659 8.82 -35.30 -11.35
N THR A 660 8.95 -35.55 -12.65
CA THR A 660 10.12 -35.20 -13.47
C THR A 660 9.66 -34.71 -14.86
N PRO A 661 10.51 -34.03 -15.65
CA PRO A 661 10.15 -33.59 -17.00
C PRO A 661 9.68 -34.73 -17.94
N THR A 662 10.09 -35.97 -17.65
CA THR A 662 9.78 -37.17 -18.44
C THR A 662 8.66 -38.03 -17.85
N SER A 663 8.18 -37.76 -16.64
CA SER A 663 7.09 -38.55 -16.03
C SER A 663 5.74 -38.22 -16.66
N GLU A 664 4.83 -39.20 -16.66
CA GLU A 664 3.42 -38.97 -16.99
C GLU A 664 2.77 -38.02 -15.98
N SER A 665 1.80 -37.23 -16.45
CA SER A 665 1.03 -36.34 -15.58
C SER A 665 0.10 -37.14 -14.66
N GLN A 666 0.08 -36.78 -13.38
CA GLN A 666 -0.85 -37.33 -12.39
C GLN A 666 -1.83 -36.25 -11.91
N VAL A 667 -3.10 -36.62 -11.75
CA VAL A 667 -4.12 -35.73 -11.19
C VAL A 667 -4.30 -36.04 -9.70
N ILE A 668 -4.16 -35.02 -8.86
CA ILE A 668 -4.36 -35.10 -7.41
C ILE A 668 -5.65 -34.35 -7.06
N TYR A 669 -6.44 -34.96 -6.18
CA TYR A 669 -7.69 -34.42 -5.64
C TYR A 669 -7.49 -33.90 -4.20
N PRO A 670 -8.37 -33.02 -3.69
CA PRO A 670 -8.27 -32.52 -2.32
C PRO A 670 -8.37 -33.66 -1.31
N THR A 671 -7.63 -33.50 -0.21
CA THR A 671 -7.74 -34.36 0.97
C THR A 671 -9.14 -34.20 1.56
N PRO A 672 -9.85 -35.30 1.88
CA PRO A 672 -11.12 -35.21 2.62
C PRO A 672 -10.93 -34.49 3.96
N ASP A 673 -11.86 -33.61 4.33
CA ASP A 673 -11.79 -32.76 5.53
C ASP A 673 -11.73 -33.53 6.86
N ASP A 674 -12.06 -34.83 6.83
CA ASP A 674 -12.03 -35.71 7.98
C ASP A 674 -11.59 -37.13 7.58
N ILE A 675 -10.48 -37.59 8.15
CA ILE A 675 -9.89 -38.91 7.93
C ILE A 675 -9.94 -39.79 9.19
N ILE A 676 -10.47 -39.25 10.29
CA ILE A 676 -10.49 -39.90 11.60
C ILE A 676 -11.84 -40.59 11.73
N ALA A 677 -11.84 -41.85 12.13
CA ALA A 677 -13.08 -42.57 12.36
C ALA A 677 -13.68 -42.22 13.73
N PRO A 678 -15.01 -42.17 13.87
CA PRO A 678 -15.67 -41.75 15.10
C PRO A 678 -15.41 -42.71 16.26
N GLU A 679 -15.20 -42.19 17.46
CA GLU A 679 -15.16 -42.98 18.69
C GLU A 679 -16.57 -43.35 19.18
N VAL A 680 -16.68 -44.43 19.94
CA VAL A 680 -17.95 -44.99 20.40
C VAL A 680 -18.11 -44.88 21.90
N ILE A 681 -19.24 -44.32 22.32
CA ILE A 681 -19.72 -44.34 23.70
C ILE A 681 -20.74 -45.46 23.84
N ILE A 682 -20.48 -46.38 24.77
CA ILE A 682 -21.30 -47.57 25.03
C ILE A 682 -21.85 -47.48 26.45
N GLU A 683 -23.18 -47.51 26.58
CA GLU A 683 -23.89 -47.46 27.86
C GLU A 683 -25.10 -48.39 27.83
N PHE A 684 -25.53 -48.89 28.99
CA PHE A 684 -26.78 -49.65 29.09
C PHE A 684 -27.99 -48.70 29.06
N ASP A 685 -28.98 -49.00 28.23
CA ASP A 685 -30.25 -48.26 28.17
C ASP A 685 -31.36 -49.07 28.86
N PRO A 686 -31.81 -48.69 30.07
CA PRO A 686 -32.83 -49.42 30.81
C PRO A 686 -34.19 -49.47 30.12
N ALA A 687 -34.50 -48.48 29.27
CA ALA A 687 -35.77 -48.41 28.54
C ALA A 687 -35.76 -49.36 27.35
N LYS A 688 -34.66 -49.37 26.58
CA LYS A 688 -34.48 -50.29 25.43
C LYS A 688 -34.12 -51.72 25.84
N LYS A 689 -33.65 -51.90 27.08
CA LYS A 689 -33.16 -53.17 27.62
C LYS A 689 -31.98 -53.74 26.81
N ASP A 690 -31.16 -52.84 26.28
CA ASP A 690 -30.02 -53.14 25.43
C ASP A 690 -28.93 -52.08 25.63
N LEU A 691 -27.75 -52.32 25.08
CA LEU A 691 -26.72 -51.32 24.94
C LEU A 691 -27.10 -50.25 23.91
N LYS A 692 -26.79 -49.02 24.25
CA LYS A 692 -26.86 -47.86 23.37
C LYS A 692 -25.44 -47.48 22.96
N PHE A 693 -25.28 -47.25 21.66
CA PHE A 693 -24.02 -46.83 21.06
C PHE A 693 -24.21 -45.43 20.48
N THR A 694 -23.34 -44.50 20.87
CA THR A 694 -23.36 -43.12 20.38
C THR A 694 -21.99 -42.77 19.84
N GLY A 695 -21.94 -42.10 18.69
CA GLY A 695 -20.69 -41.64 18.09
C GLY A 695 -20.21 -40.32 18.69
N LYS A 696 -18.90 -40.20 18.83
CA LYS A 696 -18.20 -38.95 19.13
C LYS A 696 -17.04 -38.81 18.16
N ASP A 697 -17.00 -37.70 17.45
CA ASP A 697 -16.01 -37.46 16.40
C ASP A 697 -15.32 -36.10 16.59
N ASN A 698 -14.21 -35.86 15.87
CA ASN A 698 -13.48 -34.60 15.85
C ASN A 698 -14.16 -33.53 14.98
N VAL A 699 -14.85 -33.92 13.90
CA VAL A 699 -15.54 -32.99 12.99
C VAL A 699 -17.05 -33.19 13.03
N SER A 700 -17.52 -34.43 12.95
CA SER A 700 -18.95 -34.75 12.86
C SER A 700 -19.66 -34.61 14.20
N THR A 701 -20.81 -33.96 14.22
CA THR A 701 -21.67 -33.95 15.41
C THR A 701 -22.33 -35.32 15.62
N SER A 702 -22.73 -35.67 16.85
CA SER A 702 -23.37 -36.98 17.12
C SER A 702 -24.66 -37.24 16.32
N SER A 703 -25.35 -36.19 15.82
CA SER A 703 -26.52 -36.31 14.94
C SER A 703 -26.17 -36.63 13.49
N GLU A 704 -24.94 -36.33 13.07
CA GLU A 704 -24.44 -36.60 11.71
C GLU A 704 -23.80 -38.00 11.60
N ILE A 705 -23.64 -38.71 12.72
CA ILE A 705 -23.08 -40.06 12.76
C ILE A 705 -24.21 -41.10 12.66
N THR A 706 -24.19 -41.89 11.60
CA THR A 706 -25.15 -42.97 11.40
C THR A 706 -24.73 -44.21 12.17
N ASN A 707 -25.61 -44.71 13.04
CA ASN A 707 -25.38 -45.95 13.80
C ASN A 707 -26.22 -47.10 13.23
N THR A 708 -25.56 -48.15 12.78
CA THR A 708 -26.17 -49.41 12.36
C THR A 708 -25.84 -50.52 13.35
N ASP A 709 -26.86 -51.04 14.02
CA ASP A 709 -26.74 -52.15 14.97
C ASP A 709 -27.32 -53.44 14.39
N LYS A 710 -26.45 -54.43 14.13
CA LYS A 710 -26.81 -55.78 13.67
C LYS A 710 -26.57 -56.84 14.76
N ASP A 711 -26.86 -56.49 16.01
CA ASP A 711 -26.75 -57.31 17.23
C ASP A 711 -25.32 -57.69 17.67
N ASP A 712 -24.54 -58.33 16.80
CA ASP A 712 -23.16 -58.75 17.08
C ASP A 712 -22.12 -57.82 16.47
N THR A 713 -22.55 -56.98 15.52
CA THR A 713 -21.72 -56.06 14.77
C THR A 713 -22.40 -54.69 14.77
N ILE A 714 -21.71 -53.70 15.34
CA ILE A 714 -22.16 -52.32 15.44
C ILE A 714 -21.25 -51.48 14.56
N THR A 715 -21.83 -50.68 13.68
CA THR A 715 -21.09 -49.84 12.73
C THR A 715 -21.53 -48.39 12.92
N LEU A 716 -20.58 -47.50 13.19
CA LEU A 716 -20.80 -46.06 13.21
C LEU A 716 -20.09 -45.46 12.00
N THR A 717 -20.81 -44.65 11.23
CA THR A 717 -20.29 -43.97 10.05
C THR A 717 -20.51 -42.47 10.22
N ASP A 718 -19.43 -41.70 10.16
CA ASP A 718 -19.50 -40.25 10.23
C ASP A 718 -19.95 -39.62 8.89
N LYS A 719 -19.95 -38.28 8.82
CA LYS A 719 -20.36 -37.55 7.62
C LYS A 719 -19.37 -37.70 6.45
N ALA A 720 -18.09 -37.88 6.75
CA ALA A 720 -17.02 -38.05 5.75
C ALA A 720 -16.91 -39.51 5.24
N GLY A 721 -17.67 -40.43 5.84
CA GLY A 721 -17.70 -41.83 5.48
C GLY A 721 -16.66 -42.69 6.21
N ASN A 722 -15.97 -42.15 7.23
CA ASN A 722 -15.11 -42.98 8.08
C ASN A 722 -15.97 -43.86 8.99
N ILE A 723 -15.46 -45.05 9.28
CA ILE A 723 -16.23 -46.14 9.88
C ILE A 723 -15.52 -46.69 11.10
N THR A 724 -16.26 -46.80 12.21
CA THR A 724 -15.88 -47.62 13.37
C THR A 724 -16.78 -48.84 13.47
N GLU A 725 -16.18 -50.03 13.41
CA GLU A 725 -16.86 -51.32 13.57
C GLU A 725 -16.49 -51.94 14.93
N ILE A 726 -17.50 -52.19 15.77
CA ILE A 726 -17.37 -52.96 17.01
C ILE A 726 -18.04 -54.32 16.79
N LYS A 727 -17.26 -55.38 17.00
CA LYS A 727 -17.79 -56.73 17.05
C LYS A 727 -17.89 -57.19 18.49
N LEU A 728 -19.05 -57.69 18.88
CA LEU A 728 -19.29 -58.31 20.18
C LEU A 728 -19.09 -59.83 20.10
N LYS A 729 -18.87 -60.48 21.24
CA LYS A 729 -18.74 -61.94 21.31
C LYS A 729 -20.09 -62.66 21.14
N ASP A 730 -21.18 -62.01 21.54
CA ASP A 730 -22.51 -62.58 21.56
C ASP A 730 -23.25 -62.29 20.25
N LYS A 731 -23.70 -63.33 19.54
CA LYS A 731 -24.38 -63.20 18.24
C LYS A 731 -25.79 -62.58 18.32
N ASN A 732 -26.36 -62.48 19.53
CA ASN A 732 -27.67 -61.89 19.78
C ASN A 732 -27.78 -61.40 21.25
N ARG A 733 -27.12 -60.27 21.53
CA ARG A 733 -27.06 -59.69 22.89
C ARG A 733 -28.42 -59.21 23.42
N LYS A 734 -29.41 -58.98 22.54
CA LYS A 734 -30.75 -58.53 22.93
C LYS A 734 -31.52 -59.63 23.66
N ILE A 735 -31.18 -60.89 23.40
CA ILE A 735 -31.76 -62.06 24.06
C ILE A 735 -30.88 -62.56 25.21
N THR A 736 -29.56 -62.53 25.06
CA THR A 736 -28.62 -63.03 26.07
C THR A 736 -28.21 -61.95 27.07
N MET A 737 -28.20 -62.29 28.35
CA MET A 737 -27.95 -61.36 29.47
C MET A 737 -26.51 -60.83 29.56
N LYS A 738 -25.68 -60.94 28.52
CA LYS A 738 -24.25 -60.60 28.49
C LYS A 738 -23.84 -59.98 27.15
N ALA A 739 -22.97 -58.98 27.18
CA ALA A 739 -22.32 -58.40 26.00
C ALA A 739 -20.83 -58.13 26.30
N GLU A 740 -19.93 -58.69 25.49
CA GLU A 740 -18.47 -58.42 25.55
C GLU A 740 -17.90 -57.97 24.21
N ILE A 741 -16.93 -57.05 24.22
CA ILE A 741 -16.20 -56.67 23.00
C ILE A 741 -15.30 -57.84 22.55
N LYS A 742 -15.42 -58.21 21.27
CA LYS A 742 -14.52 -59.13 20.56
C LYS A 742 -13.41 -58.39 19.83
N SER A 743 -13.74 -57.32 19.10
CA SER A 743 -12.78 -56.51 18.34
C SER A 743 -13.32 -55.13 18.02
N ILE A 744 -12.43 -54.18 17.75
CA ILE A 744 -12.73 -52.84 17.24
C ILE A 744 -11.90 -52.62 15.97
N LYS A 745 -12.51 -52.09 14.91
CA LYS A 745 -11.81 -51.63 13.71
C LYS A 745 -12.15 -50.18 13.42
N TYR A 746 -11.15 -49.41 13.01
CA TYR A 746 -11.30 -48.03 12.52
C TYR A 746 -10.88 -48.03 11.04
N ASN A 747 -11.77 -47.59 10.15
CA ASN A 747 -11.56 -47.59 8.70
C ASN A 747 -11.03 -48.95 8.18
N GLY A 748 -11.60 -50.05 8.69
CA GLY A 748 -11.22 -51.42 8.34
C GLY A 748 -9.93 -51.93 9.00
N LYS A 749 -9.12 -51.07 9.63
CA LYS A 749 -7.89 -51.45 10.35
C LYS A 749 -8.22 -51.91 11.76
N LEU A 750 -7.72 -53.10 12.14
CA LEU A 750 -7.93 -53.68 13.47
C LEU A 750 -7.16 -52.89 14.54
N ALA A 751 -7.85 -52.45 15.58
CA ALA A 751 -7.24 -51.85 16.75
C ALA A 751 -6.73 -52.93 17.70
N ASP A 752 -5.59 -52.69 18.35
CA ASP A 752 -5.13 -53.57 19.44
C ASP A 752 -6.05 -53.40 20.65
N THR A 753 -6.73 -54.48 21.06
CA THR A 753 -7.60 -54.51 22.25
C THR A 753 -7.12 -55.53 23.29
N SER A 754 -5.88 -56.02 23.18
CA SER A 754 -5.35 -57.20 23.89
C SER A 754 -5.44 -57.14 25.42
N LYS A 755 -5.50 -55.94 26.02
CA LYS A 755 -5.65 -55.72 27.47
C LYS A 755 -6.99 -55.11 27.88
N ASN A 756 -7.83 -54.77 26.91
CA ASN A 756 -9.13 -54.17 27.17
C ASN A 756 -10.16 -55.24 27.45
N LYS A 757 -11.01 -54.97 28.44
CA LYS A 757 -12.17 -55.81 28.71
C LYS A 757 -13.35 -54.91 28.97
N MET A 758 -14.44 -55.22 28.30
CA MET A 758 -15.73 -54.63 28.61
C MET A 758 -16.75 -55.76 28.69
N ALA A 759 -17.56 -55.75 29.74
CA ALA A 759 -18.65 -56.69 29.92
C ALA A 759 -19.85 -55.99 30.57
N PHE A 760 -21.01 -56.09 29.93
CA PHE A 760 -22.28 -55.73 30.55
C PHE A 760 -23.09 -57.01 30.76
N LEU A 761 -23.62 -57.19 31.95
CA LEU A 761 -24.47 -58.31 32.32
C LEU A 761 -25.70 -57.78 33.08
N TRP A 762 -26.91 -58.11 32.64
CA TRP A 762 -28.12 -57.63 33.29
C TRP A 762 -29.14 -58.74 33.51
N LEU A 763 -29.89 -58.64 34.60
CA LEU A 763 -30.95 -59.58 34.97
C LEU A 763 -32.22 -58.81 35.24
N TYR A 764 -33.34 -59.27 34.68
CA TYR A 764 -34.68 -58.77 34.97
C TYR A 764 -35.41 -59.73 35.90
N ASP A 765 -36.27 -59.20 36.77
CA ASP A 765 -37.21 -60.01 37.54
C ASP A 765 -38.41 -60.45 36.70
N LYS A 766 -39.30 -61.25 37.29
CA LYS A 766 -40.54 -61.73 36.63
C LYS A 766 -41.48 -60.60 36.22
N ASN A 767 -41.38 -59.43 36.86
CA ASN A 767 -42.16 -58.23 36.57
C ASN A 767 -41.47 -57.32 35.54
N LYS A 768 -40.38 -57.79 34.92
CA LYS A 768 -39.57 -57.06 33.94
C LYS A 768 -38.85 -55.82 34.51
N ASN A 769 -38.66 -55.73 35.82
CA ASN A 769 -37.83 -54.71 36.45
C ASN A 769 -36.37 -55.15 36.48
N LEU A 770 -35.43 -54.20 36.35
CA LEU A 770 -34.00 -54.48 36.38
C LEU A 770 -33.60 -54.93 37.80
N LYS A 771 -33.35 -56.23 37.96
CA LYS A 771 -32.95 -56.84 39.24
C LYS A 771 -31.45 -56.68 39.50
N MET A 772 -30.64 -56.77 38.45
CA MET A 772 -29.19 -56.61 38.55
C MET A 772 -28.64 -56.02 37.26
N LEU A 773 -27.63 -55.15 37.38
CA LEU A 773 -26.79 -54.73 36.27
C LEU A 773 -25.34 -54.73 36.74
N SER A 774 -24.52 -55.60 36.16
CA SER A 774 -23.08 -55.69 36.37
C SER A 774 -22.37 -55.15 35.13
N GLN A 775 -21.49 -54.18 35.34
CA GLN A 775 -20.82 -53.44 34.27
C GLN A 775 -19.34 -53.42 34.58
N TYR A 776 -18.53 -53.93 33.68
CA TYR A 776 -17.10 -54.04 33.86
C TYR A 776 -16.38 -53.37 32.70
N VAL A 777 -15.34 -52.61 33.03
CA VAL A 777 -14.44 -51.99 32.07
C VAL A 777 -13.01 -52.07 32.59
N ALA A 778 -12.08 -52.42 31.71
CA ALA A 778 -10.65 -52.39 31.95
C ALA A 778 -9.94 -51.79 30.74
N SER A 779 -8.95 -50.95 31.02
CA SER A 779 -8.11 -50.26 30.03
C SER A 779 -6.72 -50.88 29.96
N LYS A 780 -6.01 -50.58 28.88
CA LYS A 780 -4.57 -50.83 28.75
C LYS A 780 -3.73 -50.09 29.81
N LYS A 781 -4.21 -48.98 30.36
CA LYS A 781 -3.51 -48.11 31.32
C LYS A 781 -3.68 -48.55 32.78
N ASP A 782 -3.81 -49.85 33.00
CA ASP A 782 -3.84 -50.51 34.32
C ASP A 782 -4.98 -50.07 35.28
N TYR A 783 -6.11 -49.63 34.74
CA TYR A 783 -7.33 -49.44 35.51
C TYR A 783 -8.38 -50.52 35.22
N ASN A 784 -9.19 -50.84 36.22
CA ASN A 784 -10.38 -51.67 36.08
C ASN A 784 -11.49 -51.16 37.00
N VAL A 785 -12.72 -51.16 36.52
CA VAL A 785 -13.88 -50.75 37.30
C VAL A 785 -15.01 -51.74 37.06
N LEU A 786 -15.58 -52.22 38.16
CA LEU A 786 -16.78 -53.03 38.22
C LEU A 786 -17.87 -52.25 38.95
N ALA A 787 -18.99 -51.98 38.28
CA ALA A 787 -20.19 -51.40 38.88
C ALA A 787 -21.32 -52.45 38.91
N VAL A 788 -21.81 -52.78 40.11
CA VAL A 788 -22.87 -53.76 40.31
C VAL A 788 -24.07 -53.10 40.98
N TYR A 789 -25.15 -52.96 40.23
CA TYR A 789 -26.47 -52.61 40.74
C TYR A 789 -27.20 -53.86 41.22
N ASN A 790 -27.76 -53.82 42.42
CA ASN A 790 -28.42 -54.96 43.07
C ASN A 790 -29.95 -54.85 43.15
N GLY A 791 -30.56 -53.96 42.38
CA GLY A 791 -32.00 -53.66 42.45
C GLY A 791 -32.35 -52.51 43.39
N LYS A 792 -31.36 -51.94 44.12
CA LYS A 792 -31.56 -50.77 44.97
C LYS A 792 -30.41 -49.76 44.87
N ASN A 793 -29.17 -50.21 45.02
CA ASN A 793 -27.96 -49.37 45.02
C ASN A 793 -26.94 -49.94 44.04
N THR A 794 -25.98 -49.10 43.63
CA THR A 794 -24.85 -49.50 42.77
C THR A 794 -23.55 -49.45 43.55
N THR A 795 -22.84 -50.57 43.64
CA THR A 795 -21.51 -50.65 44.24
C THR A 795 -20.45 -50.62 43.15
N LEU A 796 -19.51 -49.69 43.24
CA LEU A 796 -18.34 -49.57 42.37
C LEU A 796 -17.10 -50.10 43.09
N ILE A 797 -16.38 -51.00 42.44
CA ILE A 797 -15.17 -51.66 42.95
C ILE A 797 -14.11 -51.65 41.85
N GLY A 798 -12.87 -51.30 42.19
CA GLY A 798 -11.77 -51.39 41.23
C GLY A 798 -10.60 -50.47 41.57
N LYS A 799 -9.91 -50.02 40.54
CA LYS A 799 -8.84 -49.04 40.62
C LYS A 799 -8.86 -48.19 39.36
N ASP A 800 -8.74 -46.88 39.49
CA ASP A 800 -8.51 -45.94 38.40
C ASP A 800 -7.27 -45.06 38.65
N ALA A 801 -7.08 -44.03 37.82
CA ALA A 801 -5.98 -43.07 37.96
C ALA A 801 -5.98 -42.33 39.32
N SER A 802 -7.13 -42.27 40.00
CA SER A 802 -7.30 -41.65 41.33
C SER A 802 -7.02 -42.64 42.47
N GLY A 803 -6.78 -43.92 42.18
CA GLY A 803 -6.47 -44.96 43.17
C GLY A 803 -7.54 -46.05 43.26
N LYS A 804 -7.62 -46.73 44.40
CA LYS A 804 -8.61 -47.81 44.62
C LYS A 804 -10.02 -47.22 44.78
N ILE A 805 -10.98 -47.85 44.13
CA ILE A 805 -12.40 -47.50 44.20
C ILE A 805 -13.12 -48.58 45.01
N LEU A 806 -13.80 -48.17 46.08
CA LEU A 806 -14.80 -48.96 46.78
C LEU A 806 -15.88 -48.02 47.29
N LYS A 807 -16.96 -47.87 46.54
CA LYS A 807 -18.03 -46.90 46.82
C LYS A 807 -19.40 -47.52 46.57
N THR A 808 -20.40 -47.17 47.37
CA THR A 808 -21.80 -47.53 47.12
C THR A 808 -22.64 -46.27 46.94
N GLU A 809 -23.33 -46.19 45.81
CA GLU A 809 -24.18 -45.08 45.40
C GLU A 809 -25.66 -45.48 45.49
N LYS A 810 -26.52 -44.53 45.87
CA LYS A 810 -27.96 -44.75 45.86
C LYS A 810 -28.48 -44.84 44.42
N GLY A 811 -29.33 -45.83 44.14
CA GLY A 811 -29.96 -46.01 42.84
C GLY A 811 -29.07 -46.66 41.79
N LEU A 812 -29.57 -46.66 40.55
CA LEU A 812 -28.89 -47.19 39.36
C LEU A 812 -27.83 -46.20 38.87
N LYS A 813 -26.59 -46.68 38.71
CA LYS A 813 -25.50 -45.95 38.04
C LYS A 813 -25.06 -46.74 36.81
N ILE A 814 -24.89 -46.06 35.68
CA ILE A 814 -24.65 -46.69 34.38
C ILE A 814 -23.27 -46.26 33.89
N LEU A 815 -22.38 -47.23 33.66
CA LEU A 815 -21.06 -46.92 33.12
C LEU A 815 -21.17 -46.48 31.66
N LYS A 816 -20.51 -45.38 31.33
CA LYS A 816 -20.26 -44.91 29.96
C LYS A 816 -18.86 -45.32 29.56
N VAL A 817 -18.75 -46.37 28.75
CA VAL A 817 -17.48 -46.87 28.22
C VAL A 817 -17.20 -46.15 26.90
N THR A 818 -16.12 -45.38 26.82
CA THR A 818 -15.76 -44.62 25.62
C THR A 818 -14.51 -45.22 25.00
N THR A 819 -14.53 -45.49 23.70
CA THR A 819 -13.31 -45.92 22.99
C THR A 819 -12.39 -44.72 22.74
N ASN A 820 -11.08 -44.96 22.71
CA ASN A 820 -10.08 -43.97 22.32
C ASN A 820 -8.88 -44.68 21.69
N ASN A 821 -8.77 -44.65 20.37
CA ASN A 821 -7.70 -45.29 19.59
C ASN A 821 -7.48 -46.76 19.99
N GLY A 822 -8.58 -47.49 20.21
CA GLY A 822 -8.56 -48.88 20.62
C GLY A 822 -8.36 -49.15 22.11
N ASP A 823 -8.12 -48.13 22.96
CA ASP A 823 -8.21 -48.21 24.43
C ASP A 823 -9.65 -47.90 24.91
N LEU A 824 -9.96 -48.25 26.15
CA LEU A 824 -11.24 -47.93 26.79
C LEU A 824 -11.06 -46.88 27.88
N ASN A 825 -11.98 -45.93 27.96
CA ASN A 825 -12.17 -44.94 29.02
C ASN A 825 -13.53 -45.17 29.71
N TRP A 826 -13.73 -44.62 30.90
CA TRP A 826 -14.98 -44.80 31.66
C TRP A 826 -15.44 -43.54 32.41
N SER A 827 -16.76 -43.39 32.58
CA SER A 827 -17.45 -42.48 33.50
C SER A 827 -18.82 -43.08 33.90
N TYR A 828 -19.63 -42.45 34.77
CA TYR A 828 -20.98 -42.96 35.13
C TYR A 828 -21.91 -41.94 35.78
#